data_AF-A0A8J8TKN4-F1
#
_entry.id   AF-A0A8J8TKN4-F1
#
_cell.length_a   1.000
_cell.length_b   1.000
_cell.length_c   1.000
_cell.angle_alpha   90.00
_cell.angle_beta   90.00
_cell.angle_gamma   90.00
#
_symmetry.space_group_name_H-M   'P 1'
#
loop_
_entity.id
_entity.type
_entity.pdbx_description
1 polymer ?
#
loop_
_entity_poly.entity_id
_entity_poly.type
_entity_poly.pdbx_seq_one_letter_code
_entity_poly.pdbx_strand_id
1 'polypeptide(L)'
;MNKNKYFILSVMLLFAIILSLVNFPILATQSTSIRVNFTVTSNGLVTIYLSGFPQNNTLILHYGIENGPQQAWTNISNVVMKWDGDNFSASIGPFSNGTWIGWVFYDNTTGEWINYENHPFWNWNLEINPPNVGQTYAVVLQNGSVLITTIGRAPDQLDIHYGLTTGPQTGLPWSNITDEEMIYNPLWGNYTVLIGPFKPGQWVQWVYHDLSVNQWYHNISNTNFAIQDIYSYILYINSSYDRFIYVEGQSARISVYLYNELNQSINSSILIQLAGQNYTTSQILNSGRNQVTLSIQTSNIKQGIYHPLLIVLVNKTLEMQAMLPPFYILNTTGKKPLSLVIVWNMHQPLYIAPNGTWEEPWVWLHTGQDFEWNNSIIGAYELQALLIRQFNVSVTIDFTPVLLYQWEVILHEKNVSFSSNFGIEVNHDIEAVNYTLNLYKQLANEGKVEVLTVPFYHPLQPLLLQDGYWSDVLAQILMGENLTHQVFGIWANGTWTPEMAFGMGLVGLYNQSNISFTILDQQAFLPYVTLVNGSLNPDQPFIVENNLGQRIIVLFRNTTLSNEFGFQFFSQQPQLTAKELIQQLAQIYMNDPGGIVTVALDGENPLIFNPSTGPQDLYAIYQALSEYQGQWLVTQTASEAIITHKPFSIITNLPVSSWDLNLNYWNNGYIGKTEIWRNVSIAREYLIAYTVMLGENISPLVYLPFVNAPNSTSLLDTLWNYLYIAEGSDWTWQTGPPAYGPSWFKEQALLYTSTITSLVKSQFSMIKVESVKVSNNHIQFSIYNGINHTVYLTVVVKYGNGQLVMPTVLGEGLNKIDIKENNISSTSLQIYLYSPVLQSEIGNTLIPITSYGFLIAQYSFNVSESSSMDQIYIIIGAIALIVLLIEISIRRFIK
;
A
#
# COMPACT_ATOMS: atom_id res chain seq x y z
N MET A 1 -70.26 -5.57 38.07
CA MET A 1 -69.69 -6.86 38.51
C MET A 1 -68.30 -6.94 37.89
N ASN A 2 -67.24 -6.58 38.62
CA ASN A 2 -66.49 -7.46 39.52
C ASN A 2 -66.04 -8.73 38.78
N LYS A 3 -64.74 -8.82 38.45
CA LYS A 3 -63.60 -9.11 39.34
C LYS A 3 -63.30 -10.61 39.34
N ASN A 4 -62.01 -10.88 39.27
CA ASN A 4 -61.33 -12.07 39.77
C ASN A 4 -61.47 -13.33 38.93
N LYS A 5 -60.45 -13.59 38.11
CA LYS A 5 -59.29 -14.44 38.51
C LYS A 5 -58.31 -14.45 37.33
N TYR A 6 -57.45 -13.44 37.25
CA TYR A 6 -56.08 -13.47 37.75
C TYR A 6 -55.19 -14.51 37.05
N PHE A 7 -54.26 -13.99 36.24
CA PHE A 7 -52.83 -13.91 36.65
C PHE A 7 -51.96 -15.15 36.45
N ILE A 8 -52.37 -16.08 35.60
CA ILE A 8 -51.50 -17.18 35.17
C ILE A 8 -51.78 -17.42 33.69
N LEU A 9 -51.24 -16.59 32.81
CA LEU A 9 -50.82 -17.01 31.46
C LEU A 9 -50.04 -15.91 30.72
N SER A 10 -50.15 -14.65 31.15
CA SER A 10 -49.35 -13.54 30.63
C SER A 10 -47.95 -13.42 31.28
N VAL A 11 -47.60 -14.35 32.18
CA VAL A 11 -46.30 -14.38 32.90
C VAL A 11 -45.38 -15.50 32.39
N MET A 12 -45.84 -16.41 31.52
CA MET A 12 -45.00 -17.54 31.05
C MET A 12 -44.51 -17.45 29.60
N LEU A 13 -44.87 -16.42 28.83
CA LEU A 13 -44.33 -16.22 27.48
C LEU A 13 -43.45 -14.98 27.31
N LEU A 14 -43.36 -14.13 28.34
CA LEU A 14 -42.44 -12.99 28.40
C LEU A 14 -41.13 -13.30 29.15
N PHE A 15 -40.98 -14.51 29.69
CA PHE A 15 -39.82 -14.93 30.48
C PHE A 15 -38.80 -15.81 29.72
N ALA A 16 -39.04 -16.09 28.43
CA ALA A 16 -38.17 -16.93 27.60
C ALA A 16 -37.50 -16.18 26.43
N ILE A 17 -37.77 -14.89 26.25
CA ILE A 17 -37.19 -14.07 25.15
C ILE A 17 -36.48 -12.80 25.69
N ILE A 18 -36.34 -12.67 27.02
CA ILE A 18 -35.47 -11.67 27.69
C ILE A 18 -34.45 -12.40 28.58
N LEU A 19 -33.86 -13.49 28.06
CA LEU A 19 -32.83 -14.28 28.77
C LEU A 19 -31.85 -14.97 27.80
N SER A 20 -31.64 -14.40 26.61
CA SER A 20 -30.56 -14.76 25.67
C SER A 20 -29.68 -13.56 25.28
N LEU A 21 -29.93 -12.40 25.87
CA LEU A 21 -28.93 -11.35 26.10
C LEU A 21 -28.65 -11.39 27.61
N VAL A 22 -27.38 -11.44 28.01
CA VAL A 22 -26.90 -11.66 29.39
C VAL A 22 -26.83 -13.14 29.80
N ASN A 23 -25.88 -13.85 29.19
CA ASN A 23 -25.04 -14.86 29.86
C ASN A 23 -23.89 -15.22 28.91
N PHE A 24 -23.08 -14.21 28.56
CA PHE A 24 -21.66 -14.50 28.45
C PHE A 24 -21.22 -14.94 29.86
N PRO A 25 -20.34 -15.94 29.99
CA PRO A 25 -19.67 -16.10 31.25
C PRO A 25 -19.00 -14.75 31.53
N ILE A 26 -19.48 -14.04 32.54
CA ILE A 26 -18.54 -13.36 33.43
C ILE A 26 -17.73 -14.54 33.99
N LEU A 27 -16.71 -14.96 33.23
CA LEU A 27 -15.44 -15.17 33.86
C LEU A 27 -15.30 -13.89 34.68
N ALA A 28 -15.53 -14.02 35.98
CA ALA A 28 -14.66 -13.32 36.87
C ALA A 28 -13.28 -13.78 36.42
N THR A 29 -12.71 -13.08 35.43
CA THR A 29 -11.30 -12.77 35.51
C THR A 29 -11.25 -12.11 36.88
N GLN A 30 -10.96 -12.92 37.90
CA GLN A 30 -9.92 -12.52 38.81
C GLN A 30 -8.91 -11.87 37.88
N SER A 31 -8.89 -10.54 37.83
CA SER A 31 -7.76 -9.84 37.29
C SER A 31 -6.64 -10.29 38.21
N THR A 32 -6.05 -11.45 37.92
CA THR A 32 -4.73 -11.78 38.37
C THR A 32 -3.93 -10.67 37.72
N SER A 33 -3.79 -9.56 38.46
CA SER A 33 -3.07 -8.39 38.01
C SER A 33 -1.75 -8.93 37.50
N ILE A 34 -1.52 -8.89 36.19
CA ILE A 34 -0.25 -9.35 35.64
C ILE A 34 0.80 -8.45 36.26
N ARG A 35 1.75 -9.04 36.99
CA ARG A 35 2.85 -8.26 37.58
C ARG A 35 4.13 -8.67 36.90
N VAL A 36 4.83 -7.66 36.39
CA VAL A 36 6.15 -7.80 35.80
C VAL A 36 7.14 -7.15 36.73
N ASN A 37 8.10 -7.95 37.20
CA ASN A 37 9.26 -7.50 37.94
C ASN A 37 10.52 -7.90 37.18
N PHE A 38 11.63 -7.25 37.47
CA PHE A 38 12.92 -7.65 36.93
C PHE A 38 14.04 -7.34 37.90
N THR A 39 15.17 -8.01 37.74
CA THR A 39 16.42 -7.67 38.42
C THR A 39 17.50 -7.40 37.38
N VAL A 40 18.41 -6.48 37.71
CA VAL A 40 19.54 -6.11 36.86
C VAL A 40 20.82 -6.26 37.68
N THR A 41 21.79 -6.97 37.13
CA THR A 41 23.10 -7.11 37.75
C THR A 41 24.07 -6.03 37.27
N SER A 42 25.15 -5.80 38.01
CA SER A 42 26.20 -4.84 37.64
C SER A 42 26.94 -5.18 36.35
N ASN A 43 26.88 -6.44 35.89
CA ASN A 43 27.42 -6.88 34.60
C ASN A 43 26.36 -6.90 33.47
N GLY A 44 25.18 -6.33 33.69
CA GLY A 44 24.16 -6.13 32.65
C GLY A 44 23.29 -7.35 32.34
N LEU A 45 23.24 -8.35 33.22
CA LEU A 45 22.30 -9.47 33.11
C LEU A 45 20.94 -9.04 33.66
N VAL A 46 19.88 -9.27 32.90
CA VAL A 46 18.50 -8.96 33.31
C VAL A 46 17.75 -10.25 33.52
N THR A 47 17.07 -10.39 34.66
CA THR A 47 16.13 -11.49 34.88
C THR A 47 14.73 -10.92 35.03
N ILE A 48 13.82 -11.29 34.13
CA ILE A 48 12.44 -10.82 34.09
C ILE A 48 11.54 -11.89 34.71
N TYR A 49 10.62 -11.46 35.56
CA TYR A 49 9.63 -12.27 36.26
C TYR A 49 8.23 -11.83 35.86
N LEU A 50 7.37 -12.78 35.53
CA LEU A 50 5.98 -12.58 35.13
C LEU A 50 5.07 -13.43 36.02
N SER A 51 4.13 -12.79 36.70
CA SER A 51 3.16 -13.45 37.58
C SER A 51 1.73 -13.22 37.10
N GLY A 52 0.80 -14.06 37.58
CA GLY A 52 -0.61 -13.98 37.22
C GLY A 52 -1.06 -14.94 36.12
N PHE A 53 -0.18 -15.87 35.70
CA PHE A 53 -0.47 -16.93 34.73
C PHE A 53 -0.45 -18.32 35.38
N PRO A 54 -1.26 -19.28 34.90
CA PRO A 54 -1.22 -20.67 35.36
C PRO A 54 0.12 -21.34 35.03
N GLN A 55 0.62 -22.19 35.94
CA GLN A 55 1.87 -22.96 35.76
C GLN A 55 1.91 -23.78 34.45
N ASN A 56 0.75 -24.19 33.92
CA ASN A 56 0.68 -25.02 32.72
C ASN A 56 0.82 -24.23 31.41
N ASN A 57 0.84 -22.88 31.46
CA ASN A 57 1.01 -22.06 30.27
C ASN A 57 2.46 -22.13 29.78
N THR A 58 2.63 -21.97 28.47
CA THR A 58 3.95 -21.83 27.84
C THR A 58 4.15 -20.39 27.43
N LEU A 59 4.92 -19.63 28.20
CA LEU A 59 5.15 -18.20 27.97
C LEU A 59 6.51 -17.97 27.31
N ILE A 60 6.53 -17.11 26.30
CA ILE A 60 7.73 -16.67 25.60
C ILE A 60 7.97 -15.21 25.92
N LEU A 61 9.18 -14.90 26.40
CA LEU A 61 9.70 -13.54 26.47
C LEU A 61 10.24 -13.16 25.08
N HIS A 62 9.61 -12.19 24.44
CA HIS A 62 10.02 -11.63 23.16
C HIS A 62 10.67 -10.26 23.42
N TYR A 63 11.94 -10.09 23.05
CA TYR A 63 12.69 -8.88 23.40
C TYR A 63 13.63 -8.43 22.27
N GLY A 64 14.01 -7.15 22.30
CA GLY A 64 14.97 -6.56 21.37
C GLY A 64 15.71 -5.38 21.99
N ILE A 65 16.72 -4.88 21.27
CA ILE A 65 17.47 -3.66 21.60
C ILE A 65 16.79 -2.49 20.89
N GLU A 66 16.52 -1.40 21.59
CA GLU A 66 15.90 -0.20 21.01
C GLU A 66 16.88 0.99 21.05
N ASN A 67 16.70 1.98 20.18
CA ASN A 67 17.51 3.21 20.18
C ASN A 67 17.01 4.27 21.21
N GLY A 68 16.10 3.84 22.09
CA GLY A 68 15.40 4.63 23.08
C GLY A 68 14.00 4.06 23.30
N PRO A 69 13.31 4.43 24.39
CA PRO A 69 12.04 3.80 24.78
C PRO A 69 10.99 3.90 23.68
N GLN A 70 10.33 2.77 23.39
CA GLN A 70 9.26 2.61 22.40
C GLN A 70 9.70 2.82 20.93
N GLN A 71 11.00 2.78 20.65
CA GLN A 71 11.50 2.84 19.27
C GLN A 71 11.54 1.45 18.61
N ALA A 72 11.80 1.41 17.31
CA ALA A 72 11.94 0.17 16.56
C ALA A 72 13.04 -0.73 17.16
N TRP A 73 12.73 -2.01 17.31
CA TRP A 73 13.67 -2.99 17.86
C TRP A 73 14.68 -3.47 16.82
N THR A 74 15.89 -3.67 17.29
CA THR A 74 16.99 -4.34 16.61
C THR A 74 17.36 -5.61 17.40
N ASN A 75 17.97 -6.59 16.76
CA ASN A 75 18.45 -7.82 17.41
C ASN A 75 17.36 -8.57 18.21
N ILE A 76 16.19 -8.75 17.60
CA ILE A 76 15.01 -9.36 18.21
C ILE A 76 15.26 -10.85 18.50
N SER A 77 14.88 -11.30 19.70
CA SER A 77 15.09 -12.66 20.19
C SER A 77 13.90 -13.16 21.03
N ASN A 78 13.77 -14.48 21.10
CA ASN A 78 12.74 -15.17 21.90
C ASN A 78 13.39 -16.09 22.94
N VAL A 79 12.89 -16.06 24.17
CA VAL A 79 13.31 -16.98 25.24
C VAL A 79 12.07 -17.56 25.93
N VAL A 80 11.98 -18.89 25.98
CA VAL A 80 10.92 -19.57 26.74
C VAL A 80 11.15 -19.32 28.22
N MET A 81 10.13 -18.82 28.91
CA MET A 81 10.18 -18.56 30.34
C MET A 81 10.00 -19.86 31.14
N LYS A 82 10.66 -19.95 32.29
CA LYS A 82 10.61 -21.11 33.18
C LYS A 82 9.77 -20.80 34.40
N TRP A 83 8.89 -21.71 34.79
CA TRP A 83 8.18 -21.63 36.05
C TRP A 83 9.14 -21.91 37.22
N ASP A 84 9.28 -20.97 38.15
CA ASP A 84 10.20 -21.08 39.30
C ASP A 84 9.52 -21.52 40.61
N GLY A 85 8.21 -21.74 40.58
CA GLY A 85 7.39 -22.11 41.74
C GLY A 85 6.31 -21.07 42.01
N ASP A 86 6.62 -19.79 41.77
CA ASP A 86 5.71 -18.66 42.03
C ASP A 86 5.49 -17.79 40.78
N ASN A 87 6.49 -17.68 39.89
CA ASN A 87 6.45 -16.85 38.68
C ASN A 87 7.05 -17.57 37.46
N PHE A 88 6.75 -17.07 36.27
CA PHE A 88 7.56 -17.37 35.09
C PHE A 88 8.77 -16.45 35.07
N SER A 89 9.97 -16.97 34.81
CA SER A 89 11.19 -16.17 34.73
C SER A 89 12.08 -16.51 33.53
N ALA A 90 12.80 -15.51 33.02
CA ALA A 90 13.82 -15.66 31.99
C ALA A 90 14.96 -14.66 32.22
N SER A 91 16.20 -15.12 32.05
CA SER A 91 17.39 -14.27 32.11
C SER A 91 17.93 -14.00 30.70
N ILE A 92 18.20 -12.73 30.39
CA ILE A 92 18.66 -12.23 29.10
C ILE A 92 19.88 -11.32 29.27
N GLY A 93 20.69 -11.20 28.23
CA GLY A 93 21.99 -10.50 28.27
C GLY A 93 23.18 -11.44 28.52
N PRO A 94 24.32 -10.94 29.05
CA PRO A 94 24.53 -9.58 29.55
C PRO A 94 24.57 -8.52 28.44
N PHE A 95 23.98 -7.36 28.71
CA PHE A 95 24.03 -6.18 27.85
C PHE A 95 25.08 -5.18 28.34
N SER A 96 25.54 -4.31 27.44
CA SER A 96 26.43 -3.20 27.83
C SER A 96 25.66 -2.13 28.59
N ASN A 97 26.33 -1.43 29.53
CA ASN A 97 25.71 -0.30 30.23
C ASN A 97 25.28 0.79 29.22
N GLY A 98 24.12 1.40 29.44
CA GLY A 98 23.45 2.34 28.53
C GLY A 98 22.70 1.69 27.37
N THR A 99 22.62 0.36 27.29
CA THR A 99 21.79 -0.31 26.28
C THR A 99 20.32 -0.21 26.68
N TRP A 100 19.47 0.25 25.77
CA TRP A 100 18.03 0.16 25.92
C TRP A 100 17.53 -1.19 25.43
N ILE A 101 16.72 -1.85 26.24
CA ILE A 101 16.04 -3.09 25.88
C ILE A 101 14.54 -2.92 26.05
N GLY A 102 13.79 -3.49 25.11
CA GLY A 102 12.33 -3.60 25.18
C GLY A 102 11.88 -5.04 25.11
N TRP A 103 10.78 -5.36 25.79
CA TRP A 103 10.19 -6.70 25.75
C TRP A 103 8.67 -6.71 25.88
N VAL A 104 8.10 -7.80 25.39
CA VAL A 104 6.69 -8.21 25.53
C VAL A 104 6.65 -9.72 25.80
N PHE A 105 5.47 -10.23 26.10
CA PHE A 105 5.28 -11.67 26.29
C PHE A 105 4.32 -12.22 25.24
N TYR A 106 4.54 -13.46 24.84
CA TYR A 106 3.61 -14.20 24.01
C TYR A 106 3.17 -15.45 24.76
N ASP A 107 1.86 -15.56 25.00
CA ASP A 107 1.27 -16.76 25.57
C ASP A 107 1.04 -17.77 24.44
N ASN A 108 1.95 -18.72 24.31
CA ASN A 108 1.88 -19.75 23.27
C ASN A 108 0.76 -20.78 23.55
N THR A 109 0.12 -20.73 24.72
CA THR A 109 -1.05 -21.56 25.05
C THR A 109 -2.35 -20.95 24.52
N THR A 110 -2.51 -19.63 24.58
CA THR A 110 -3.71 -18.92 24.10
C THR A 110 -3.55 -18.31 22.72
N GLY A 111 -2.31 -18.06 22.26
CA GLY A 111 -2.01 -17.37 21.01
C GLY A 111 -2.03 -15.84 21.12
N GLU A 112 -1.95 -15.30 22.34
CA GLU A 112 -2.11 -13.86 22.61
C GLU A 112 -0.78 -13.17 22.94
N TRP A 113 -0.64 -11.93 22.46
CA TRP A 113 0.44 -11.03 22.86
C TRP A 113 0.05 -10.24 24.11
N ILE A 114 1.00 -10.10 25.02
CA ILE A 114 0.85 -9.39 26.27
C ILE A 114 1.84 -8.23 26.24
N ASN A 115 1.27 -7.04 26.10
CA ASN A 115 1.96 -5.77 26.09
C ASN A 115 1.73 -5.02 27.41
N TYR A 116 2.52 -3.98 27.67
CA TYR A 116 2.32 -3.13 28.84
C TYR A 116 0.92 -2.52 28.81
N GLU A 117 0.17 -2.69 29.90
CA GLU A 117 -1.25 -2.29 30.03
C GLU A 117 -2.17 -2.82 28.91
N ASN A 118 -1.81 -3.93 28.26
CA ASN A 118 -2.53 -4.51 27.11
C ASN A 118 -2.68 -3.56 25.91
N HIS A 119 -1.79 -2.57 25.76
CA HIS A 119 -1.80 -1.67 24.62
C HIS A 119 -0.90 -2.22 23.48
N PRO A 120 -1.38 -2.33 22.21
CA PRO A 120 -0.69 -3.07 21.14
C PRO A 120 0.74 -2.62 20.80
N PHE A 121 1.11 -1.41 21.23
CA PHE A 121 2.40 -0.79 20.91
C PHE A 121 3.20 -0.38 22.15
N TRP A 122 2.73 -0.71 23.36
CA TRP A 122 3.43 -0.34 24.59
C TRP A 122 4.22 -1.53 25.12
N ASN A 123 5.54 -1.39 25.11
CA ASN A 123 6.44 -2.42 25.57
C ASN A 123 6.99 -2.07 26.94
N TRP A 124 7.35 -3.08 27.74
CA TRP A 124 8.19 -2.83 28.90
C TRP A 124 9.60 -2.53 28.43
N ASN A 125 10.20 -1.47 28.95
CA ASN A 125 11.54 -1.03 28.59
C ASN A 125 12.41 -0.77 29.82
N LEU A 126 13.72 -0.84 29.59
CA LEU A 126 14.75 -0.63 30.58
C LEU A 126 16.05 -0.16 29.93
N GLU A 127 16.66 0.89 30.47
CA GLU A 127 18.06 1.21 30.21
C GLU A 127 18.97 0.47 31.21
N ILE A 128 19.89 -0.33 30.69
CA ILE A 128 20.77 -1.16 31.52
C ILE A 128 21.84 -0.31 32.18
N ASN A 129 21.85 -0.21 33.52
CA ASN A 129 22.86 0.52 34.30
C ASN A 129 23.16 1.92 33.69
N PRO A 130 22.18 2.83 33.68
CA PRO A 130 22.26 4.07 32.92
C PRO A 130 23.47 4.93 33.33
N PRO A 131 24.19 5.54 32.37
CA PRO A 131 25.38 6.34 32.67
C PRO A 131 25.07 7.72 33.29
N ASN A 132 23.81 8.14 33.26
CA ASN A 132 23.30 9.48 33.54
C ASN A 132 22.29 9.49 34.72
N VAL A 133 22.51 8.65 35.73
CA VAL A 133 21.69 8.64 36.95
C VAL A 133 21.61 10.03 37.58
N GLY A 134 20.39 10.46 37.94
CA GLY A 134 20.09 11.77 38.50
C GLY A 134 19.78 12.85 37.45
N GLN A 135 19.83 12.54 36.15
CA GLN A 135 19.34 13.44 35.11
C GLN A 135 17.83 13.65 35.30
N THR A 136 17.43 14.90 35.54
CA THR A 136 16.07 15.28 35.92
C THR A 136 15.32 16.04 34.82
N TYR A 137 14.00 15.93 34.83
CA TYR A 137 13.08 16.83 34.18
C TYR A 137 11.92 17.13 35.16
N ALA A 138 11.52 18.39 35.28
CA ALA A 138 10.47 18.82 36.18
C ALA A 138 9.53 19.81 35.49
N VAL A 139 8.22 19.66 35.71
CA VAL A 139 7.19 20.55 35.15
C VAL A 139 6.18 20.93 36.22
N VAL A 140 5.88 22.23 36.32
CA VAL A 140 4.79 22.74 37.17
C VAL A 140 3.46 22.48 36.45
N LEU A 141 2.55 21.78 37.12
CA LEU A 141 1.21 21.50 36.65
C LEU A 141 0.24 22.66 37.00
N GLN A 142 -0.91 22.70 36.32
CA GLN A 142 -1.89 23.78 36.45
C GLN A 142 -2.42 23.98 37.88
N ASN A 143 -2.44 22.93 38.70
CA ASN A 143 -2.87 22.99 40.09
C ASN A 143 -1.78 23.44 41.08
N GLY A 144 -0.57 23.79 40.60
CA GLY A 144 0.60 24.14 41.41
C GLY A 144 1.43 22.94 41.88
N SER A 145 1.06 21.70 41.53
CA SER A 145 1.91 20.54 41.77
C SER A 145 3.11 20.52 40.81
N VAL A 146 4.19 19.84 41.15
CA VAL A 146 5.36 19.65 40.27
C VAL A 146 5.51 18.17 39.97
N LEU A 147 5.39 17.80 38.70
CA LEU A 147 5.72 16.47 38.21
C LEU A 147 7.23 16.41 37.97
N ILE A 148 7.92 15.52 38.66
CA ILE A 148 9.37 15.37 38.58
C ILE A 148 9.68 13.96 38.10
N THR A 149 10.47 13.88 37.03
CA THR A 149 10.99 12.64 36.44
C THR A 149 12.51 12.62 36.50
N THR A 150 13.13 11.46 36.76
CA THR A 150 14.59 11.32 36.79
C THR A 150 15.04 9.96 36.28
N ILE A 151 16.26 9.90 35.74
CA ILE A 151 16.90 8.65 35.35
C ILE A 151 17.52 8.01 36.59
N GLY A 152 17.16 6.75 36.85
CA GLY A 152 17.63 5.96 37.99
C GLY A 152 17.95 4.53 37.56
N ARG A 153 18.73 3.81 38.35
CA ARG A 153 19.06 2.41 38.05
C ARG A 153 17.91 1.52 38.52
N ALA A 154 17.04 1.09 37.61
CA ALA A 154 15.97 0.17 37.99
C ALA A 154 16.49 -1.25 38.27
N PRO A 155 15.94 -1.96 39.26
CA PRO A 155 14.75 -1.65 40.06
C PRO A 155 15.08 -1.02 41.44
N ASP A 156 16.09 -0.16 41.57
CA ASP A 156 16.44 0.45 42.85
C ASP A 156 15.26 1.26 43.44
N GLN A 157 15.22 1.39 44.76
CA GLN A 157 14.29 2.29 45.42
C GLN A 157 14.88 3.70 45.45
N LEU A 158 14.18 4.64 44.84
CA LEU A 158 14.58 6.03 44.74
C LEU A 158 13.51 6.89 45.42
N ASP A 159 13.92 7.80 46.28
CA ASP A 159 13.05 8.84 46.81
C ASP A 159 13.55 10.24 46.39
N ILE A 160 12.66 11.22 46.57
CA ILE A 160 12.96 12.64 46.41
C ILE A 160 12.90 13.32 47.79
N HIS A 161 13.97 14.02 48.14
CA HIS A 161 14.04 14.86 49.33
C HIS A 161 13.85 16.33 48.90
N TYR A 162 12.72 16.95 49.23
CA TYR A 162 12.37 18.29 48.74
C TYR A 162 11.86 19.24 49.82
N GLY A 163 11.94 20.55 49.56
CA GLY A 163 11.44 21.59 50.45
C GLY A 163 11.35 22.97 49.78
N LEU A 164 10.76 23.94 50.50
CA LEU A 164 10.64 25.32 50.05
C LEU A 164 11.94 26.10 50.26
N THR A 165 12.30 26.95 49.30
CA THR A 165 13.46 27.83 49.34
C THR A 165 13.09 29.26 48.89
N THR A 166 14.04 30.19 48.97
CA THR A 166 13.85 31.60 48.57
C THR A 166 14.33 31.92 47.16
N GLY A 167 14.96 30.97 46.45
CA GLY A 167 15.46 31.16 45.10
C GLY A 167 16.18 29.93 44.53
N PRO A 168 16.68 30.00 43.28
CA PRO A 168 17.37 28.89 42.63
C PRO A 168 18.81 28.69 43.13
N GLN A 169 19.33 29.59 43.97
CA GLN A 169 20.74 29.56 44.38
C GLN A 169 21.05 28.38 45.32
N THR A 170 22.26 27.86 45.18
CA THR A 170 22.80 26.80 46.04
C THR A 170 23.08 27.31 47.45
N GLY A 171 22.81 26.48 48.46
CA GLY A 171 23.14 26.78 49.86
C GLY A 171 22.09 27.65 50.57
N LEU A 172 20.95 27.90 49.94
CA LEU A 172 19.82 28.54 50.60
C LEU A 172 19.17 27.56 51.61
N PRO A 173 18.74 28.04 52.80
CA PRO A 173 18.05 27.21 53.78
C PRO A 173 16.74 26.64 53.21
N TRP A 174 16.49 25.37 53.48
CA TRP A 174 15.25 24.70 53.15
C TRP A 174 14.25 24.82 54.30
N SER A 175 12.96 24.89 53.98
CA SER A 175 11.86 24.81 54.96
C SER A 175 10.82 23.79 54.48
N ASN A 176 10.05 23.23 55.41
CA ASN A 176 9.02 22.21 55.12
C ASN A 176 9.56 21.01 54.33
N ILE A 177 10.71 20.49 54.76
CA ILE A 177 11.39 19.39 54.09
C ILE A 177 10.57 18.10 54.22
N THR A 178 10.41 17.35 53.14
CA THR A 178 9.66 16.09 53.07
C THR A 178 10.34 15.13 52.08
N ASP A 179 10.18 13.83 52.32
CA ASP A 179 10.64 12.74 51.45
C ASP A 179 9.44 12.05 50.80
N GLU A 180 9.51 11.75 49.51
CA GLU A 180 8.47 10.99 48.79
C GLU A 180 9.12 9.91 47.90
N GLU A 181 8.59 8.68 47.95
CA GLU A 181 9.08 7.59 47.11
C GLU A 181 8.73 7.84 45.63
N MET A 182 9.70 7.64 44.75
CA MET A 182 9.51 7.77 43.30
C MET A 182 9.12 6.43 42.68
N ILE A 183 8.21 6.47 41.71
CA ILE A 183 7.69 5.28 41.04
C ILE A 183 8.42 5.09 39.70
N TYR A 184 9.00 3.90 39.50
CA TYR A 184 9.58 3.55 38.19
C TYR A 184 8.47 3.36 37.14
N ASN A 185 8.61 4.04 36.01
CA ASN A 185 7.76 3.93 34.84
C ASN A 185 8.46 3.04 33.79
N PRO A 186 8.03 1.78 33.63
CA PRO A 186 8.64 0.86 32.68
C PRO A 186 8.33 1.17 31.21
N LEU A 187 7.41 2.08 30.91
CA LEU A 187 7.13 2.50 29.53
C LEU A 187 8.28 3.38 28.99
N TRP A 188 8.82 4.25 29.86
CA TRP A 188 9.82 5.27 29.52
C TRP A 188 11.19 5.06 30.17
N GLY A 189 11.34 4.09 31.07
CA GLY A 189 12.59 3.77 31.75
C GLY A 189 13.06 4.82 32.74
N ASN A 190 12.15 5.54 33.41
CA ASN A 190 12.48 6.62 34.35
C ASN A 190 11.66 6.54 35.64
N TYR A 191 12.10 7.23 36.70
CA TYR A 191 11.37 7.36 37.96
C TYR A 191 10.56 8.66 37.96
N THR A 192 9.32 8.62 38.47
CA THR A 192 8.40 9.75 38.49
C THR A 192 7.78 9.95 39.86
N VAL A 193 7.59 11.21 40.27
CA VAL A 193 6.85 11.61 41.48
C VAL A 193 6.10 12.92 41.24
N LEU A 194 4.96 13.08 41.91
CA LEU A 194 4.18 14.31 41.89
C LEU A 194 4.21 14.94 43.30
N ILE A 195 4.76 16.14 43.42
CA ILE A 195 4.88 16.87 44.70
C ILE A 195 4.05 18.16 44.70
N GLY A 196 3.75 18.72 45.88
CA GLY A 196 2.92 19.91 46.03
C GLY A 196 1.43 19.60 46.29
N PRO A 197 0.49 20.51 45.96
CA PRO A 197 0.67 21.76 45.22
C PRO A 197 1.33 22.89 46.03
N PHE A 198 2.01 23.79 45.34
CA PHE A 198 2.65 24.99 45.90
C PHE A 198 1.84 26.25 45.53
N LYS A 199 2.23 27.41 46.07
CA LYS A 199 1.63 28.71 45.72
C LYS A 199 2.46 29.39 44.63
N PRO A 200 1.82 30.18 43.74
CA PRO A 200 2.54 30.95 42.73
C PRO A 200 3.64 31.81 43.32
N GLY A 201 4.80 31.79 42.68
CA GLY A 201 6.02 32.48 43.07
C GLY A 201 6.90 31.71 44.06
N GLN A 202 6.45 30.59 44.64
CA GLN A 202 7.28 29.82 45.58
C GLN A 202 8.36 29.03 44.85
N TRP A 203 9.56 29.01 45.42
CA TRP A 203 10.65 28.15 44.95
C TRP A 203 10.66 26.84 45.73
N VAL A 204 10.81 25.74 45.00
CA VAL A 204 10.97 24.38 45.53
C VAL A 204 12.35 23.90 45.14
N GLN A 205 13.08 23.29 46.09
CA GLN A 205 14.36 22.63 45.86
C GLN A 205 14.27 21.15 46.24
N TRP A 206 15.05 20.31 45.55
CA TRP A 206 15.13 18.87 45.85
C TRP A 206 16.48 18.24 45.52
N VAL A 207 16.69 17.02 46.03
CA VAL A 207 17.76 16.07 45.69
C VAL A 207 17.15 14.67 45.62
N TYR A 208 17.84 13.72 45.00
CA TYR A 208 17.40 12.32 44.97
C TYR A 208 18.25 11.47 45.91
N HIS A 209 17.65 10.49 46.57
CA HIS A 209 18.38 9.49 47.35
C HIS A 209 18.00 8.09 46.88
N ASP A 210 19.00 7.38 46.38
CA ASP A 210 18.90 5.97 46.05
C ASP A 210 19.13 5.17 47.31
N LEU A 211 18.03 4.61 47.82
CA LEU A 211 17.96 3.85 49.06
C LEU A 211 18.64 2.48 48.92
N SER A 212 18.71 1.94 47.70
CA SER A 212 19.29 0.62 47.44
C SER A 212 20.82 0.62 47.56
N VAL A 213 21.49 1.72 47.21
CA VAL A 213 22.95 1.89 47.43
C VAL A 213 23.32 2.99 48.42
N ASN A 214 22.33 3.63 49.04
CA ASN A 214 22.50 4.74 49.97
C ASN A 214 23.32 5.89 49.36
N GLN A 215 22.98 6.31 48.15
CA GLN A 215 23.69 7.33 47.38
C GLN A 215 22.80 8.54 47.09
N TRP A 216 23.32 9.75 47.29
CA TRP A 216 22.63 11.01 47.03
C TRP A 216 23.03 11.59 45.68
N TYR A 217 22.05 12.07 44.91
CA TYR A 217 22.26 12.71 43.61
C TYR A 217 21.81 14.17 43.65
N HIS A 218 22.73 15.04 43.26
CA HIS A 218 22.55 16.47 43.11
C HIS A 218 22.67 16.85 41.63
N ASN A 219 22.43 18.11 41.31
CA ASN A 219 22.72 18.64 39.99
C ASN A 219 24.24 18.62 39.71
N ILE A 220 24.64 18.72 38.44
CA ILE A 220 26.02 18.57 37.91
C ILE A 220 27.05 19.45 38.65
N SER A 221 26.62 20.56 39.25
CA SER A 221 27.44 21.48 40.04
C SER A 221 27.52 21.15 41.56
N ASN A 222 27.08 19.97 42.00
CA ASN A 222 26.82 19.63 43.42
C ASN A 222 25.83 20.59 44.10
N THR A 223 24.91 21.12 43.30
CA THR A 223 23.86 22.03 43.76
C THR A 223 22.52 21.30 43.77
N ASN A 224 21.60 21.70 44.63
CA ASN A 224 20.27 21.10 44.62
C ASN A 224 19.49 21.52 43.36
N PHE A 225 18.56 20.68 42.91
CA PHE A 225 17.64 21.03 41.83
C PHE A 225 16.62 22.04 42.35
N ALA A 226 16.15 22.97 41.51
CA ALA A 226 15.20 24.01 41.93
C ALA A 226 14.22 24.36 40.81
N ILE A 227 12.97 24.66 41.17
CA ILE A 227 11.94 25.19 40.27
C ILE A 227 11.08 26.23 41.00
N GLN A 228 10.58 27.24 40.27
CA GLN A 228 9.60 28.18 40.80
C GLN A 228 8.22 27.77 40.31
N ASP A 229 7.25 27.71 41.22
CA ASP A 229 5.84 27.53 40.88
C ASP A 229 5.33 28.82 40.21
N ILE A 230 5.00 28.75 38.92
CA ILE A 230 4.45 29.87 38.13
C ILE A 230 3.25 29.33 37.33
N TYR A 231 2.14 29.02 38.00
CA TYR A 231 0.89 28.73 37.31
C TYR A 231 0.06 30.00 37.07
N SER A 232 -0.53 30.12 35.87
CA SER A 232 -1.41 31.21 35.46
C SER A 232 -2.87 30.79 35.63
N TYR A 233 -3.70 31.66 36.22
CA TYR A 233 -5.17 31.47 36.26
C TYR A 233 -5.86 31.76 34.92
N ILE A 234 -5.09 32.18 33.91
CA ILE A 234 -5.51 32.28 32.51
C ILE A 234 -4.80 31.22 31.68
N LEU A 235 -5.59 30.32 31.11
CA LEU A 235 -5.11 29.20 30.31
C LEU A 235 -5.35 29.49 28.82
N TYR A 236 -4.36 29.20 27.99
CA TYR A 236 -4.55 29.11 26.54
C TYR A 236 -5.17 27.75 26.20
N ILE A 237 -6.31 27.75 25.52
CA ILE A 237 -7.00 26.53 25.09
C ILE A 237 -6.51 26.13 23.70
N ASN A 238 -6.72 27.00 22.72
CA ASN A 238 -6.25 26.84 21.35
C ASN A 238 -6.37 28.18 20.60
N SER A 239 -5.95 28.18 19.34
CA SER A 239 -6.18 29.29 18.42
C SER A 239 -6.51 28.78 17.03
N SER A 240 -7.18 29.62 16.26
CA SER A 240 -7.52 29.36 14.87
C SER A 240 -7.27 30.58 14.01
N TYR A 241 -6.99 30.31 12.76
CA TYR A 241 -6.85 31.27 11.68
C TYR A 241 -8.03 31.09 10.73
N ASP A 242 -8.49 32.17 10.10
CA ASP A 242 -9.55 32.09 9.10
C ASP A 242 -9.06 31.53 7.75
N ARG A 243 -7.75 31.39 7.58
CA ARG A 243 -7.09 30.75 6.43
C ARG A 243 -5.87 29.96 6.87
N PHE A 244 -5.52 28.93 6.10
CA PHE A 244 -4.27 28.19 6.28
C PHE A 244 -3.05 29.02 5.84
N ILE A 245 -3.19 29.79 4.76
CA ILE A 245 -2.15 30.60 4.12
C ILE A 245 -2.71 31.98 3.77
N TYR A 246 -1.91 33.03 3.96
CA TYR A 246 -2.24 34.38 3.53
C TYR A 246 -1.33 34.83 2.40
N VAL A 247 -1.85 35.64 1.50
CA VAL A 247 -1.06 36.41 0.53
C VAL A 247 -0.78 37.80 1.12
N GLU A 248 0.40 38.36 0.82
CA GLU A 248 0.77 39.73 1.22
C GLU A 248 -0.36 40.73 0.89
N GLY A 249 -0.79 41.50 1.90
CA GLY A 249 -1.87 42.49 1.78
C GLY A 249 -3.27 41.98 2.15
N GLN A 250 -3.46 40.68 2.40
CA GLN A 250 -4.71 40.16 2.93
C GLN A 250 -4.90 40.51 4.42
N SER A 251 -6.16 40.65 4.85
CA SER A 251 -6.48 40.75 6.27
C SER A 251 -6.57 39.35 6.87
N ALA A 252 -5.82 39.11 7.94
CA ALA A 252 -5.85 37.87 8.69
C ALA A 252 -6.66 38.00 9.98
N ARG A 253 -7.47 37.00 10.29
CA ARG A 253 -8.26 36.96 11.53
C ARG A 253 -7.74 35.84 12.42
N ILE A 254 -7.15 36.23 13.55
CA ILE A 254 -6.67 35.30 14.56
C ILE A 254 -7.68 35.23 15.69
N SER A 255 -8.25 34.05 15.95
CA SER A 255 -9.07 33.78 17.11
C SER A 255 -8.27 32.99 18.14
N VAL A 256 -8.26 33.47 19.38
CA VAL A 256 -7.60 32.84 20.52
C VAL A 256 -8.67 32.47 21.53
N TYR A 257 -8.63 31.24 22.01
CA TYR A 257 -9.55 30.73 23.01
C TYR A 257 -8.82 30.60 24.34
N LEU A 258 -9.34 31.30 25.35
CA LEU A 258 -8.75 31.41 26.68
C LEU A 258 -9.72 30.88 27.73
N TYR A 259 -9.21 30.27 28.80
CA TYR A 259 -9.98 29.91 29.97
C TYR A 259 -9.57 30.79 31.14
N ASN A 260 -10.53 31.45 31.78
CA ASN A 260 -10.31 32.18 33.03
C ASN A 260 -10.85 31.35 34.19
N GLU A 261 -9.96 30.85 35.04
CA GLU A 261 -10.30 30.01 36.18
C GLU A 261 -10.90 30.79 37.35
N LEU A 262 -10.78 32.12 37.34
CA LEU A 262 -11.37 32.95 38.38
C LEU A 262 -12.89 32.97 38.24
N ASN A 263 -13.59 32.95 39.37
CA ASN A 263 -15.05 33.14 39.44
C ASN A 263 -15.48 34.61 39.23
N GLN A 264 -14.65 35.42 38.56
CA GLN A 264 -14.90 36.82 38.27
C GLN A 264 -14.30 37.23 36.93
N SER A 265 -14.83 38.31 36.37
CA SER A 265 -14.31 38.87 35.13
C SER A 265 -13.06 39.71 35.39
N ILE A 266 -12.10 39.66 34.48
CA ILE A 266 -10.86 40.43 34.57
C ILE A 266 -10.63 41.30 33.34
N ASN A 267 -10.12 42.50 33.55
CA ASN A 267 -9.62 43.34 32.47
C ASN A 267 -8.23 42.86 32.08
N SER A 268 -8.07 42.49 30.82
CA SER A 268 -6.81 42.00 30.27
C SER A 268 -6.40 42.82 29.03
N SER A 269 -5.10 42.87 28.77
CA SER A 269 -4.55 43.28 27.49
C SER A 269 -3.97 42.04 26.81
N ILE A 270 -4.51 41.71 25.64
CA ILE A 270 -4.10 40.56 24.85
C ILE A 270 -3.25 41.08 23.71
N LEU A 271 -2.02 40.61 23.66
CA LEU A 271 -1.01 40.99 22.70
C LEU A 271 -0.65 39.77 21.86
N ILE A 272 -0.64 39.94 20.54
CA ILE A 272 -0.02 38.98 19.62
C ILE A 272 1.23 39.66 19.05
N GLN A 273 2.40 39.07 19.29
CA GLN A 273 3.63 39.46 18.61
C GLN A 273 3.78 38.64 17.35
N LEU A 274 3.88 39.31 16.20
CA LEU A 274 4.00 38.67 14.89
C LEU A 274 4.93 39.50 14.02
N ALA A 275 5.97 38.85 13.47
CA ALA A 275 6.95 39.47 12.58
C ALA A 275 7.59 40.77 13.15
N GLY A 276 7.87 40.78 14.45
CA GLY A 276 8.45 41.94 15.15
C GLY A 276 7.45 43.08 15.43
N GLN A 277 6.16 42.89 15.13
CA GLN A 277 5.10 43.86 15.40
C GLN A 277 4.19 43.36 16.52
N ASN A 278 3.61 44.31 17.25
CA ASN A 278 2.74 44.07 18.40
C ASN A 278 1.29 44.43 18.05
N TYR A 279 0.39 43.45 18.12
CA TYR A 279 -1.04 43.64 17.90
C TYR A 279 -1.78 43.47 19.22
N THR A 280 -2.22 44.58 19.79
CA THR A 280 -2.82 44.61 21.15
C THR A 280 -4.31 44.90 21.08
N THR A 281 -5.09 44.20 21.91
CA THR A 281 -6.48 44.53 22.19
C THR A 281 -6.77 44.43 23.69
N SER A 282 -7.62 45.31 24.21
CA SER A 282 -8.11 45.22 25.58
C SER A 282 -9.41 44.42 25.61
N GLN A 283 -9.47 43.41 26.46
CA GLN A 283 -10.62 42.51 26.56
C GLN A 283 -10.98 42.17 28.01
N ILE A 284 -12.28 42.03 28.24
CA ILE A 284 -12.82 41.51 29.49
C ILE A 284 -12.91 40.00 29.35
N LEU A 285 -12.10 39.27 30.12
CA LEU A 285 -12.19 37.82 30.20
C LEU A 285 -13.17 37.45 31.31
N ASN A 286 -14.35 36.96 30.93
CA ASN A 286 -15.35 36.43 31.87
C ASN A 286 -14.85 35.13 32.50
N SER A 287 -15.44 34.70 33.61
CA SER A 287 -15.16 33.36 34.16
C SER A 287 -15.47 32.27 33.12
N GLY A 288 -14.60 31.27 33.01
CA GLY A 288 -14.73 30.18 32.04
C GLY A 288 -14.12 30.50 30.66
N ARG A 289 -14.73 29.97 29.59
CA ARG A 289 -14.22 30.08 28.20
C ARG A 289 -14.49 31.46 27.60
N ASN A 290 -13.47 32.02 26.97
CA ASN A 290 -13.51 33.28 26.24
C ASN A 290 -12.90 33.10 24.85
N GLN A 291 -13.47 33.78 23.86
CA GLN A 291 -12.90 33.87 22.52
C GLN A 291 -12.51 35.32 22.25
N VAL A 292 -11.27 35.55 21.84
CA VAL A 292 -10.76 36.87 21.46
C VAL A 292 -10.26 36.83 20.04
N THR A 293 -10.77 37.75 19.23
CA THR A 293 -10.43 37.84 17.81
C THR A 293 -9.68 39.13 17.52
N LEU A 294 -8.55 39.03 16.83
CA LEU A 294 -7.76 40.14 16.33
C LEU A 294 -7.71 40.10 14.80
N SER A 295 -7.77 41.27 14.17
CA SER A 295 -7.57 41.43 12.72
C SER A 295 -6.20 42.05 12.47
N ILE A 296 -5.39 41.37 11.65
CA ILE A 296 -4.01 41.76 11.33
C ILE A 296 -3.92 42.02 9.83
N GLN A 297 -3.34 43.16 9.44
CA GLN A 297 -3.05 43.45 8.03
C GLN A 297 -1.69 42.87 7.65
N THR A 298 -1.63 41.97 6.67
CA THR A 298 -0.36 41.33 6.27
C THR A 298 0.47 42.19 5.31
N SER A 299 0.02 43.40 4.93
CA SER A 299 0.68 44.27 3.95
C SER A 299 2.12 44.65 4.29
N ASN A 300 2.48 44.67 5.57
CA ASN A 300 3.83 45.00 6.05
C ASN A 300 4.63 43.78 6.53
N ILE A 301 4.11 42.58 6.30
CA ILE A 301 4.77 41.34 6.70
C ILE A 301 5.26 40.64 5.44
N LYS A 302 6.57 40.37 5.37
CA LYS A 302 7.18 39.72 4.22
C LYS A 302 6.75 38.25 4.14
N GLN A 303 6.92 37.64 2.96
CA GLN A 303 6.85 36.19 2.81
C GLN A 303 7.67 35.46 3.91
N GLY A 304 7.05 34.46 4.53
CA GLY A 304 7.71 33.62 5.52
C GLY A 304 6.73 32.79 6.35
N ILE A 305 7.31 31.95 7.20
CA ILE A 305 6.61 31.17 8.23
C ILE A 305 6.93 31.82 9.57
N TYR A 306 5.90 32.27 10.27
CA TYR A 306 6.04 32.95 11.55
C TYR A 306 5.39 32.12 12.65
N HIS A 307 5.93 32.19 13.86
CA HIS A 307 5.29 31.59 15.04
C HIS A 307 4.85 32.73 15.96
N PRO A 308 3.57 33.14 15.91
CA PRO A 308 3.12 34.28 16.69
C PRO A 308 3.21 33.97 18.19
N LEU A 309 3.61 34.96 18.98
CA LEU A 309 3.62 34.84 20.44
C LEU A 309 2.38 35.54 21.01
N LEU A 310 1.53 34.77 21.68
CA LEU A 310 0.43 35.27 22.49
C LEU A 310 0.95 35.67 23.86
N ILE A 311 0.59 36.87 24.30
CA ILE A 311 0.87 37.40 25.63
C ILE A 311 -0.44 37.95 26.20
N VAL A 312 -0.78 37.53 27.42
CA VAL A 312 -1.91 38.05 28.19
C VAL A 312 -1.39 38.78 29.41
N LEU A 313 -1.71 40.07 29.49
CA LEU A 313 -1.34 40.93 30.61
C LEU A 313 -2.58 41.28 31.42
N VAL A 314 -2.49 41.15 32.75
CA VAL A 314 -3.51 41.63 33.70
C VAL A 314 -2.83 42.66 34.60
N ASN A 315 -3.40 43.86 34.71
CA ASN A 315 -2.80 44.98 35.45
C ASN A 315 -1.34 45.30 35.05
N LYS A 316 -0.97 45.08 33.79
CA LYS A 316 0.39 45.22 33.23
C LYS A 316 1.41 44.17 33.71
N THR A 317 0.97 43.16 34.45
CA THR A 317 1.77 41.99 34.81
C THR A 317 1.54 40.89 33.77
N LEU A 318 2.61 40.18 33.39
CA LEU A 318 2.52 39.01 32.53
C LEU A 318 1.84 37.87 33.30
N GLU A 319 0.69 37.41 32.80
CA GLU A 319 -0.01 36.27 33.38
C GLU A 319 0.21 35.02 32.55
N MET A 320 0.06 35.13 31.22
CA MET A 320 0.21 33.98 30.34
C MET A 320 0.95 34.37 29.07
N GLN A 321 1.78 33.44 28.61
CA GLN A 321 2.45 33.50 27.33
C GLN A 321 2.35 32.14 26.64
N ALA A 322 2.01 32.13 25.34
CA ALA A 322 1.92 30.90 24.56
C ALA A 322 2.36 31.13 23.11
N MET A 323 3.06 30.16 22.52
CA MET A 323 3.30 30.16 21.07
C MET A 323 2.04 29.69 20.34
N LEU A 324 1.62 30.46 19.34
CA LEU A 324 0.52 30.06 18.44
C LEU A 324 1.05 29.16 17.31
N PRO A 325 0.17 28.40 16.62
CA PRO A 325 0.54 27.61 15.45
C PRO A 325 1.25 28.45 14.37
N PRO A 326 1.97 27.82 13.41
CA PRO A 326 2.68 28.57 12.38
C PRO A 326 1.72 29.37 11.49
N PHE A 327 2.07 30.63 11.24
CA PHE A 327 1.35 31.62 10.45
C PHE A 327 2.11 31.89 9.15
N TYR A 328 1.51 31.54 8.02
CA TYR A 328 2.15 31.54 6.71
C TYR A 328 1.74 32.76 5.88
N ILE A 329 2.73 33.43 5.27
CA ILE A 329 2.51 34.52 4.34
C ILE A 329 3.29 34.27 3.06
N LEU A 330 2.63 34.40 1.91
CA LEU A 330 3.20 34.26 0.58
C LEU A 330 3.26 35.60 -0.15
N ASN A 331 4.38 35.85 -0.83
CA ASN A 331 4.47 36.92 -1.82
C ASN A 331 4.14 36.36 -3.19
N THR A 332 3.12 36.91 -3.85
CA THR A 332 2.71 36.54 -5.22
C THR A 332 3.04 37.59 -6.27
N THR A 333 3.60 38.74 -5.86
CA THR A 333 3.89 39.84 -6.76
C THR A 333 4.94 39.45 -7.79
N GLY A 334 4.56 39.44 -9.08
CA GLY A 334 5.44 39.10 -10.19
C GLY A 334 5.85 37.63 -10.26
N LYS A 335 5.20 36.75 -9.49
CA LYS A 335 5.47 35.32 -9.44
C LYS A 335 4.32 34.54 -10.07
N LYS A 336 4.64 33.43 -10.73
CA LYS A 336 3.64 32.49 -11.24
C LYS A 336 3.10 31.63 -10.10
N PRO A 337 1.84 31.18 -10.15
CA PRO A 337 1.32 30.23 -9.18
C PRO A 337 2.04 28.88 -9.32
N LEU A 338 2.14 28.15 -8.21
CA LEU A 338 2.57 26.75 -8.20
C LEU A 338 1.53 25.89 -8.94
N SER A 339 1.99 25.01 -9.82
CA SER A 339 1.12 24.02 -10.46
C SER A 339 1.11 22.73 -9.66
N LEU A 340 -0.06 22.32 -9.19
CA LEU A 340 -0.28 21.01 -8.56
C LEU A 340 -0.90 20.07 -9.60
N VAL A 341 -0.20 18.98 -9.89
CA VAL A 341 -0.69 17.89 -10.74
C VAL A 341 -0.99 16.71 -9.85
N ILE A 342 -2.28 16.44 -9.60
CA ILE A 342 -2.70 15.21 -8.91
C ILE A 342 -2.93 14.14 -9.97
N VAL A 343 -2.28 12.99 -9.80
CA VAL A 343 -2.40 11.82 -10.67
C VAL A 343 -2.94 10.65 -9.86
N TRP A 344 -4.16 10.20 -10.19
CA TRP A 344 -4.79 9.06 -9.55
C TRP A 344 -4.63 7.80 -10.40
N ASN A 345 -4.08 6.75 -9.80
CA ASN A 345 -4.05 5.40 -10.36
C ASN A 345 -5.27 4.60 -9.90
N MET A 346 -6.25 4.42 -10.80
CA MET A 346 -7.45 3.64 -10.52
C MET A 346 -7.25 2.23 -11.08
N HIS A 347 -6.86 1.32 -10.21
CA HIS A 347 -6.47 -0.02 -10.62
C HIS A 347 -7.18 -1.10 -9.81
N GLN A 348 -7.60 -2.14 -10.52
CA GLN A 348 -8.03 -3.41 -9.96
C GLN A 348 -7.59 -4.53 -10.93
N PRO A 349 -7.01 -5.64 -10.45
CA PRO A 349 -6.72 -6.79 -11.30
C PRO A 349 -8.01 -7.45 -11.80
N LEU A 350 -7.86 -8.39 -12.74
CA LEU A 350 -9.00 -9.15 -13.24
C LEU A 350 -9.49 -10.16 -12.18
N TYR A 351 -10.71 -9.98 -11.68
CA TYR A 351 -11.33 -10.86 -10.69
C TYR A 351 -12.21 -11.96 -11.28
N ILE A 352 -12.28 -12.06 -12.61
CA ILE A 352 -13.07 -13.08 -13.31
C ILE A 352 -12.18 -14.29 -13.59
N ALA A 353 -12.65 -15.50 -13.30
CA ALA A 353 -11.99 -16.76 -13.63
C ALA A 353 -12.24 -17.21 -15.08
N PRO A 354 -11.48 -18.17 -15.63
CA PRO A 354 -11.69 -18.68 -17.00
C PRO A 354 -13.12 -19.13 -17.35
N ASN A 355 -13.89 -19.56 -16.35
CA ASN A 355 -15.28 -19.99 -16.51
C ASN A 355 -16.31 -18.85 -16.46
N GLY A 356 -15.87 -17.60 -16.27
CA GLY A 356 -16.72 -16.41 -16.16
C GLY A 356 -17.22 -16.09 -14.75
N THR A 357 -16.82 -16.85 -13.72
CA THR A 357 -17.20 -16.56 -12.33
C THR A 357 -16.37 -15.42 -11.75
N TRP A 358 -17.02 -14.49 -11.05
CA TRP A 358 -16.36 -13.47 -10.22
C TRP A 358 -15.84 -14.10 -8.93
N GLU A 359 -14.53 -14.07 -8.74
CA GLU A 359 -13.84 -14.70 -7.62
C GLU A 359 -13.59 -13.76 -6.44
N GLU A 360 -13.68 -12.45 -6.65
CA GLU A 360 -13.51 -11.43 -5.62
C GLU A 360 -14.41 -10.19 -5.93
N PRO A 361 -14.84 -9.43 -4.92
CA PRO A 361 -15.86 -8.39 -5.06
C PRO A 361 -15.34 -6.97 -5.31
N TRP A 362 -14.02 -6.77 -5.34
CA TRP A 362 -13.42 -5.44 -5.13
C TRP A 362 -13.82 -4.39 -6.18
N VAL A 363 -13.92 -4.75 -7.46
CA VAL A 363 -14.41 -3.82 -8.50
C VAL A 363 -15.84 -3.34 -8.22
N TRP A 364 -16.69 -4.22 -7.70
CA TRP A 364 -18.07 -3.90 -7.35
C TRP A 364 -18.11 -2.98 -6.12
N LEU A 365 -17.43 -3.37 -5.04
CA LEU A 365 -17.38 -2.63 -3.78
C LEU A 365 -16.76 -1.24 -3.95
N HIS A 366 -15.59 -1.15 -4.60
CA HIS A 366 -14.87 0.12 -4.73
C HIS A 366 -15.55 1.13 -5.65
N THR A 367 -16.57 0.68 -6.40
CA THR A 367 -17.41 1.57 -7.22
C THR A 367 -18.67 2.00 -6.49
N GLY A 368 -19.34 1.11 -5.74
CA GLY A 368 -20.67 1.38 -5.18
C GLY A 368 -20.84 1.33 -3.66
N GLN A 369 -19.96 0.69 -2.88
CA GLN A 369 -20.29 0.23 -1.52
C GLN A 369 -19.17 0.31 -0.47
N ASP A 370 -18.14 1.12 -0.68
CA ASP A 370 -17.06 1.22 0.32
C ASP A 370 -17.50 1.87 1.64
N PHE A 371 -18.38 2.86 1.59
CA PHE A 371 -18.74 3.66 2.77
C PHE A 371 -20.10 4.38 2.64
N GLU A 372 -20.59 4.91 3.76
CA GLU A 372 -21.75 5.80 3.80
C GLU A 372 -21.33 7.25 3.57
N TRP A 373 -21.97 7.94 2.62
CA TRP A 373 -21.82 9.36 2.34
C TRP A 373 -23.18 10.02 2.17
N ASN A 374 -23.48 11.04 2.97
CA ASN A 374 -24.77 11.76 2.95
C ASN A 374 -26.01 10.85 3.04
N ASN A 375 -25.96 9.80 3.87
CA ASN A 375 -27.00 8.78 4.04
C ASN A 375 -27.24 7.89 2.79
N SER A 376 -26.21 7.66 1.98
CA SER A 376 -26.24 6.69 0.88
C SER A 376 -24.92 5.92 0.83
N ILE A 377 -24.98 4.65 0.43
CA ILE A 377 -23.78 3.86 0.15
C ILE A 377 -23.15 4.34 -1.16
N ILE A 378 -21.82 4.40 -1.16
CA ILE A 378 -21.04 4.89 -2.30
C ILE A 378 -19.66 4.22 -2.29
N GLY A 379 -19.05 4.03 -3.47
CA GLY A 379 -17.66 3.57 -3.58
C GLY A 379 -16.65 4.70 -3.68
N ALA A 380 -15.38 4.37 -3.47
CA ALA A 380 -14.25 5.27 -3.64
C ALA A 380 -14.26 5.97 -5.01
N TYR A 381 -14.42 5.21 -6.09
CA TYR A 381 -14.36 5.75 -7.45
C TYR A 381 -15.50 6.72 -7.75
N GLU A 382 -16.71 6.44 -7.26
CA GLU A 382 -17.87 7.32 -7.43
C GLU A 382 -17.70 8.61 -6.62
N LEU A 383 -17.29 8.51 -5.35
CA LEU A 383 -17.10 9.68 -4.50
C LEU A 383 -16.09 10.65 -5.12
N GLN A 384 -14.97 10.15 -5.62
CA GLN A 384 -13.95 11.00 -6.24
C GLN A 384 -14.52 11.79 -7.42
N ALA A 385 -15.28 11.14 -8.31
CA ALA A 385 -15.94 11.79 -9.43
C ALA A 385 -16.89 12.91 -8.96
N LEU A 386 -17.68 12.66 -7.92
CA LEU A 386 -18.58 13.64 -7.32
C LEU A 386 -17.83 14.87 -6.78
N LEU A 387 -16.72 14.65 -6.07
CA LEU A 387 -15.94 15.73 -5.47
C LEU A 387 -15.19 16.56 -6.54
N ILE A 388 -14.66 15.92 -7.60
CA ILE A 388 -14.05 16.63 -8.74
C ILE A 388 -15.09 17.52 -9.45
N ARG A 389 -16.32 17.01 -9.62
CA ARG A 389 -17.42 17.81 -10.18
C ARG A 389 -17.72 19.02 -9.29
N GLN A 390 -17.81 18.79 -7.97
CA GLN A 390 -18.22 19.79 -6.99
C GLN A 390 -17.22 20.94 -6.84
N PHE A 391 -15.91 20.65 -6.87
CA PHE A 391 -14.87 21.63 -6.58
C PHE A 391 -14.17 22.14 -7.85
N ASN A 392 -13.49 23.30 -7.74
CA ASN A 392 -12.70 23.86 -8.83
C ASN A 392 -11.29 23.26 -8.81
N VAL A 393 -11.21 21.98 -9.15
CA VAL A 393 -9.96 21.22 -9.26
C VAL A 393 -9.88 20.53 -10.61
N SER A 394 -8.67 20.46 -11.16
CA SER A 394 -8.33 19.65 -12.33
C SER A 394 -7.34 18.56 -11.93
N VAL A 395 -7.56 17.33 -12.41
CA VAL A 395 -6.76 16.17 -12.05
C VAL A 395 -6.44 15.32 -13.28
N THR A 396 -5.40 14.50 -13.17
CA THR A 396 -5.07 13.46 -14.13
C THR A 396 -5.45 12.12 -13.50
N ILE A 397 -6.06 11.23 -14.27
CA ILE A 397 -6.49 9.92 -13.78
C ILE A 397 -6.14 8.88 -14.82
N ASP A 398 -5.50 7.79 -14.41
CA ASP A 398 -5.55 6.57 -15.19
C ASP A 398 -6.67 5.68 -14.66
N PHE A 399 -7.43 5.10 -15.57
CA PHE A 399 -8.27 3.96 -15.28
C PHE A 399 -7.61 2.81 -16.01
N THR A 400 -7.00 1.89 -15.26
CA THR A 400 -6.37 0.75 -15.91
C THR A 400 -7.39 0.05 -16.83
N PRO A 401 -7.02 -0.33 -18.06
CA PRO A 401 -7.98 -0.90 -18.99
C PRO A 401 -8.66 -2.16 -18.45
N VAL A 402 -7.98 -2.96 -17.62
CA VAL A 402 -8.60 -4.09 -16.91
C VAL A 402 -9.73 -3.66 -15.96
N LEU A 403 -9.64 -2.52 -15.28
CA LEU A 403 -10.75 -1.96 -14.49
C LEU A 403 -11.90 -1.52 -15.40
N LEU A 404 -11.60 -0.77 -16.47
CA LEU A 404 -12.62 -0.34 -17.44
C LEU A 404 -13.33 -1.53 -18.10
N TYR A 405 -12.58 -2.58 -18.41
CA TYR A 405 -13.10 -3.82 -18.97
C TYR A 405 -14.09 -4.45 -17.99
N GLN A 406 -13.74 -4.55 -16.72
CA GLN A 406 -14.61 -5.11 -15.69
C GLN A 406 -15.87 -4.25 -15.46
N TRP A 407 -15.77 -2.92 -15.48
CA TRP A 407 -16.96 -2.05 -15.47
C TRP A 407 -17.88 -2.29 -16.67
N GLU A 408 -17.33 -2.37 -17.87
CA GLU A 408 -18.13 -2.67 -19.06
C GLU A 408 -18.73 -4.08 -19.01
N VAL A 409 -18.03 -5.06 -18.43
CA VAL A 409 -18.60 -6.39 -18.15
C VAL A 409 -19.79 -6.29 -17.21
N ILE A 410 -19.66 -5.58 -16.08
CA ILE A 410 -20.77 -5.35 -15.13
C ILE A 410 -22.00 -4.77 -15.83
N LEU A 411 -21.82 -3.83 -16.76
CA LEU A 411 -22.91 -3.19 -17.49
C LEU A 411 -23.56 -4.06 -18.58
N HIS A 412 -22.87 -5.09 -19.06
CA HIS A 412 -23.32 -5.93 -20.17
C HIS A 412 -23.67 -7.37 -19.77
N GLU A 413 -23.22 -7.82 -18.59
CA GLU A 413 -23.48 -9.14 -18.06
C GLU A 413 -24.95 -9.27 -17.63
N LYS A 414 -25.57 -10.42 -17.95
CA LYS A 414 -26.99 -10.67 -17.64
C LYS A 414 -27.20 -11.59 -16.45
N ASN A 415 -26.25 -12.49 -16.20
CA ASN A 415 -26.34 -13.54 -15.19
C ASN A 415 -25.02 -13.60 -14.43
N VAL A 416 -24.87 -12.71 -13.45
CA VAL A 416 -23.66 -12.63 -12.64
C VAL A 416 -23.54 -13.86 -11.75
N SER A 417 -22.37 -14.49 -11.77
CA SER A 417 -22.02 -15.62 -10.91
C SER A 417 -20.83 -15.26 -10.02
N PHE A 418 -20.98 -15.43 -8.72
CA PHE A 418 -19.92 -15.21 -7.73
C PHE A 418 -19.48 -16.55 -7.12
N SER A 419 -18.18 -16.69 -6.82
CA SER A 419 -17.67 -17.89 -6.15
C SER A 419 -18.08 -17.97 -4.69
N SER A 420 -18.34 -16.82 -4.06
CA SER A 420 -18.80 -16.69 -2.67
C SER A 420 -19.89 -15.63 -2.51
N ASN A 421 -20.54 -15.59 -1.35
CA ASN A 421 -21.45 -14.49 -1.00
C ASN A 421 -20.65 -13.32 -0.40
N PHE A 422 -20.30 -12.35 -1.23
CA PHE A 422 -19.51 -11.18 -0.84
C PHE A 422 -20.34 -10.01 -0.29
N GLY A 423 -21.67 -10.14 -0.21
CA GLY A 423 -22.54 -9.04 0.22
C GLY A 423 -22.74 -7.95 -0.84
N ILE A 424 -22.55 -8.27 -2.12
CA ILE A 424 -22.75 -7.34 -3.24
C ILE A 424 -24.23 -7.02 -3.46
N GLU A 425 -24.59 -5.74 -3.45
CA GLU A 425 -25.90 -5.26 -3.91
C GLU A 425 -25.89 -5.03 -5.43
N VAL A 426 -26.01 -6.12 -6.20
CA VAL A 426 -25.83 -6.14 -7.66
C VAL A 426 -26.54 -5.00 -8.41
N ASN A 427 -27.80 -4.71 -8.08
CA ASN A 427 -28.56 -3.65 -8.77
C ASN A 427 -27.98 -2.27 -8.47
N HIS A 428 -27.63 -2.01 -7.21
CA HIS A 428 -27.03 -0.73 -6.79
C HIS A 428 -25.67 -0.55 -7.48
N ASP A 429 -24.83 -1.57 -7.50
CA ASP A 429 -23.49 -1.48 -8.09
C ASP A 429 -23.50 -1.29 -9.61
N ILE A 430 -24.46 -1.91 -10.32
CA ILE A 430 -24.65 -1.64 -11.75
C ILE A 430 -25.02 -0.17 -11.98
N GLU A 431 -25.91 0.39 -11.15
CA GLU A 431 -26.29 1.80 -11.21
C GLU A 431 -25.09 2.72 -10.87
N ALA A 432 -24.31 2.38 -9.84
CA ALA A 432 -23.12 3.10 -9.42
C ALA A 432 -22.03 3.10 -10.49
N VAL A 433 -21.73 1.94 -11.11
CA VAL A 433 -20.78 1.83 -12.23
C VAL A 433 -21.24 2.69 -13.41
N ASN A 434 -22.51 2.57 -13.81
CA ASN A 434 -23.05 3.35 -14.92
C ASN A 434 -22.97 4.86 -14.63
N TYR A 435 -23.34 5.29 -13.44
CA TYR A 435 -23.29 6.70 -13.04
C TYR A 435 -21.85 7.22 -12.98
N THR A 436 -20.96 6.51 -12.30
CA THR A 436 -19.53 6.84 -12.15
C THR A 436 -18.86 6.99 -13.50
N LEU A 437 -19.04 6.01 -14.39
CA LEU A 437 -18.44 5.99 -15.71
C LEU A 437 -18.93 7.17 -16.56
N ASN A 438 -20.23 7.45 -16.57
CA ASN A 438 -20.78 8.59 -17.31
C ASN A 438 -20.30 9.93 -16.74
N LEU A 439 -20.15 10.03 -15.42
CA LEU A 439 -19.65 11.24 -14.77
C LEU A 439 -18.18 11.50 -15.13
N TYR A 440 -17.32 10.48 -15.13
CA TYR A 440 -15.95 10.65 -15.61
C TYR A 440 -15.87 11.01 -17.09
N LYS A 441 -16.71 10.42 -17.96
CA LYS A 441 -16.81 10.85 -19.38
C LYS A 441 -17.18 12.32 -19.50
N GLN A 442 -18.12 12.80 -18.68
CA GLN A 442 -18.48 14.22 -18.63
C GLN A 442 -17.29 15.09 -18.18
N LEU A 443 -16.65 14.75 -17.06
CA LEU A 443 -15.53 15.50 -16.51
C LEU A 443 -14.32 15.55 -17.44
N ALA A 444 -14.08 14.48 -18.19
CA ALA A 444 -13.05 14.43 -19.23
C ALA A 444 -13.37 15.36 -20.41
N ASN A 445 -14.63 15.37 -20.88
CA ASN A 445 -15.08 16.29 -21.92
C ASN A 445 -15.03 17.77 -21.48
N GLU A 446 -15.21 18.04 -20.18
CA GLU A 446 -15.08 19.38 -19.59
C GLU A 446 -13.61 19.83 -19.39
N GLY A 447 -12.64 18.93 -19.57
CA GLY A 447 -11.21 19.20 -19.31
C GLY A 447 -10.83 19.24 -17.82
N LYS A 448 -11.74 18.82 -16.92
CA LYS A 448 -11.43 18.70 -15.48
C LYS A 448 -10.62 17.43 -15.17
N VAL A 449 -10.81 16.38 -15.95
CA VAL A 449 -10.08 15.12 -15.84
C VAL A 449 -9.31 14.86 -17.13
N GLU A 450 -7.98 14.77 -17.04
CA GLU A 450 -7.19 14.15 -18.11
C GLU A 450 -7.15 12.64 -17.88
N VAL A 451 -7.48 11.86 -18.90
CA VAL A 451 -7.42 10.39 -18.85
C VAL A 451 -6.10 9.90 -19.43
N LEU A 452 -5.38 9.07 -18.68
CA LEU A 452 -4.20 8.35 -19.16
C LEU A 452 -4.57 6.95 -19.65
N THR A 453 -3.72 6.39 -20.52
CA THR A 453 -3.75 4.95 -20.84
C THR A 453 -2.78 4.17 -19.94
N VAL A 454 -2.90 2.85 -19.94
CA VAL A 454 -2.03 1.91 -19.21
C VAL A 454 -1.96 0.62 -20.04
N PRO A 455 -0.87 -0.18 -20.04
CA PRO A 455 -0.94 -1.50 -20.64
C PRO A 455 -2.02 -2.36 -19.97
N PHE A 456 -2.76 -3.14 -20.76
CA PHE A 456 -4.10 -3.61 -20.42
C PHE A 456 -4.25 -4.27 -19.04
N TYR A 457 -3.39 -5.24 -18.72
CA TYR A 457 -3.45 -5.98 -17.45
C TYR A 457 -2.37 -5.54 -16.45
N HIS A 458 -1.91 -4.29 -16.56
CA HIS A 458 -0.93 -3.70 -15.63
C HIS A 458 0.35 -4.57 -15.42
N PRO A 459 1.02 -5.04 -16.49
CA PRO A 459 2.21 -5.88 -16.37
C PRO A 459 3.42 -5.10 -15.85
N LEU A 460 4.33 -5.78 -15.14
CA LEU A 460 5.62 -5.19 -14.74
C LEU A 460 6.60 -5.16 -15.91
N GLN A 461 6.43 -4.16 -16.78
CA GLN A 461 7.05 -4.11 -18.11
C GLN A 461 8.57 -4.35 -18.12
N PRO A 462 9.40 -3.80 -17.22
CA PRO A 462 10.86 -4.03 -17.26
C PRO A 462 11.25 -5.52 -17.13
N LEU A 463 10.48 -6.32 -16.40
CA LEU A 463 10.75 -7.76 -16.27
C LEU A 463 10.40 -8.51 -17.56
N LEU A 464 9.26 -8.19 -18.18
CA LEU A 464 8.89 -8.77 -19.47
C LEU A 464 9.93 -8.43 -20.56
N LEU A 465 10.44 -7.19 -20.56
CA LEU A 465 11.51 -6.79 -21.47
C LEU A 465 12.82 -7.55 -21.21
N GLN A 466 13.16 -7.82 -19.94
CA GLN A 466 14.33 -8.62 -19.58
C GLN A 466 14.27 -10.05 -20.15
N ASP A 467 13.06 -10.61 -20.25
CA ASP A 467 12.82 -11.93 -20.85
C ASP A 467 12.62 -11.90 -22.37
N GLY A 468 12.68 -10.73 -22.98
CA GLY A 468 12.54 -10.54 -24.43
C GLY A 468 11.08 -10.49 -24.90
N TYR A 469 10.12 -10.29 -24.00
CA TYR A 469 8.68 -10.28 -24.28
C TYR A 469 8.18 -8.87 -24.70
N TRP A 470 8.97 -8.16 -25.48
CA TRP A 470 8.67 -6.77 -25.89
C TRP A 470 7.39 -6.68 -26.74
N SER A 471 7.05 -7.72 -27.50
CA SER A 471 5.85 -7.78 -28.33
C SER A 471 4.57 -7.89 -27.50
N ASP A 472 4.61 -8.58 -26.35
CA ASP A 472 3.48 -8.68 -25.43
C ASP A 472 3.23 -7.32 -24.75
N VAL A 473 4.30 -6.67 -24.28
CA VAL A 473 4.20 -5.30 -23.72
C VAL A 473 3.60 -4.33 -24.74
N LEU A 474 4.07 -4.36 -25.98
CA LEU A 474 3.50 -3.51 -27.04
C LEU A 474 2.02 -3.84 -27.31
N ALA A 475 1.65 -5.12 -27.39
CA ALA A 475 0.27 -5.53 -27.59
C ALA A 475 -0.63 -5.05 -26.45
N GLN A 476 -0.17 -5.19 -25.20
CA GLN A 476 -0.90 -4.73 -24.02
C GLN A 476 -1.05 -3.20 -23.97
N ILE A 477 -0.03 -2.43 -24.37
CA ILE A 477 -0.13 -0.96 -24.51
C ILE A 477 -1.23 -0.60 -25.52
N LEU A 478 -1.16 -1.16 -26.73
CA LEU A 478 -2.11 -0.86 -27.80
C LEU A 478 -3.54 -1.31 -27.46
N MET A 479 -3.70 -2.47 -26.81
CA MET A 479 -4.99 -2.92 -26.30
C MET A 479 -5.54 -1.94 -25.24
N GLY A 480 -4.67 -1.44 -24.37
CA GLY A 480 -5.05 -0.45 -23.36
C GLY A 480 -5.52 0.86 -23.97
N GLU A 481 -4.76 1.41 -24.92
CA GLU A 481 -5.13 2.61 -25.67
C GLU A 481 -6.48 2.45 -26.39
N ASN A 482 -6.69 1.30 -27.03
CA ASN A 482 -7.94 0.99 -27.72
C ASN A 482 -9.13 0.96 -26.76
N LEU A 483 -9.02 0.33 -25.59
CA LEU A 483 -10.12 0.26 -24.63
C LEU A 483 -10.39 1.63 -23.99
N THR A 484 -9.35 2.37 -23.62
CA THR A 484 -9.48 3.75 -23.12
C THR A 484 -10.21 4.62 -24.16
N HIS A 485 -9.84 4.51 -25.43
CA HIS A 485 -10.53 5.22 -26.52
C HIS A 485 -11.97 4.75 -26.71
N GLN A 486 -12.24 3.44 -26.67
CA GLN A 486 -13.59 2.90 -26.80
C GLN A 486 -14.52 3.43 -25.71
N VAL A 487 -14.02 3.54 -24.47
CA VAL A 487 -14.81 3.97 -23.31
C VAL A 487 -14.98 5.49 -23.29
N PHE A 488 -13.89 6.25 -23.34
CA PHE A 488 -13.90 7.70 -23.15
C PHE A 488 -14.01 8.51 -24.44
N GLY A 489 -13.76 7.92 -25.61
CA GLY A 489 -13.65 8.63 -26.89
C GLY A 489 -12.35 9.43 -27.03
N ILE A 490 -11.37 9.20 -26.15
CA ILE A 490 -10.13 9.98 -26.05
C ILE A 490 -8.94 9.07 -26.38
N TRP A 491 -8.07 9.52 -27.28
CA TRP A 491 -6.74 8.93 -27.44
C TRP A 491 -5.81 9.58 -26.42
N ALA A 492 -5.52 8.87 -25.34
CA ALA A 492 -4.69 9.37 -24.26
C ALA A 492 -3.27 9.66 -24.77
N ASN A 493 -2.71 10.81 -24.38
CA ASN A 493 -1.37 11.24 -24.79
C ASN A 493 -0.26 10.81 -23.80
N GLY A 494 -0.65 10.41 -22.58
CA GLY A 494 0.25 9.95 -21.55
C GLY A 494 -0.17 8.60 -20.99
N THR A 495 0.76 7.94 -20.31
CA THR A 495 0.53 6.65 -19.66
C THR A 495 0.87 6.73 -18.17
N TRP A 496 0.12 6.00 -17.36
CA TRP A 496 0.68 5.50 -16.10
C TRP A 496 1.58 4.32 -16.46
N THR A 497 2.86 4.39 -16.08
CA THR A 497 3.75 3.23 -16.16
C THR A 497 3.40 2.34 -14.97
N PRO A 498 2.92 1.09 -15.15
CA PRO A 498 2.58 0.21 -14.03
C PRO A 498 3.65 0.21 -12.95
N GLU A 499 3.26 0.53 -11.71
CA GLU A 499 4.15 0.62 -10.55
C GLU A 499 5.29 1.64 -10.69
N MET A 500 5.18 2.56 -11.63
CA MET A 500 6.29 3.38 -12.11
C MET A 500 7.54 2.54 -12.40
N ALA A 501 7.35 1.25 -12.70
CA ALA A 501 8.42 0.31 -12.96
C ALA A 501 8.98 0.60 -14.35
N PHE A 502 10.15 1.24 -14.38
CA PHE A 502 10.71 1.80 -15.60
C PHE A 502 12.13 1.31 -15.83
N GLY A 503 12.45 1.12 -17.10
CA GLY A 503 13.81 0.94 -17.61
C GLY A 503 13.94 1.56 -18.98
N MET A 504 15.17 1.91 -19.39
CA MET A 504 15.41 2.65 -20.64
C MET A 504 14.90 1.95 -21.92
N GLY A 505 14.66 0.63 -21.87
CA GLY A 505 14.05 -0.11 -22.98
C GLY A 505 12.61 0.31 -23.30
N LEU A 506 11.88 0.87 -22.33
CA LEU A 506 10.49 1.30 -22.53
C LEU A 506 10.35 2.56 -23.38
N VAL A 507 11.39 3.41 -23.45
CA VAL A 507 11.35 4.65 -24.24
C VAL A 507 11.00 4.36 -25.71
N GLY A 508 11.58 3.28 -26.26
CA GLY A 508 11.31 2.87 -27.64
C GLY A 508 9.87 2.41 -27.85
N LEU A 509 9.32 1.62 -26.93
CA LEU A 509 7.95 1.13 -26.99
C LEU A 509 6.94 2.27 -26.87
N TYR A 510 7.13 3.18 -25.91
CA TYR A 510 6.28 4.35 -25.76
C TYR A 510 6.29 5.28 -26.98
N ASN A 511 7.45 5.47 -27.62
CA ASN A 511 7.51 6.20 -28.90
C ASN A 511 6.75 5.47 -30.01
N GLN A 512 6.89 4.14 -30.09
CA GLN A 512 6.21 3.33 -31.11
C GLN A 512 4.68 3.35 -30.94
N SER A 513 4.18 3.51 -29.71
CA SER A 513 2.76 3.62 -29.40
C SER A 513 2.26 5.07 -29.29
N ASN A 514 3.04 6.08 -29.68
CA ASN A 514 2.68 7.51 -29.59
C ASN A 514 2.38 8.04 -28.17
N ILE A 515 2.90 7.37 -27.13
CA ILE A 515 2.85 7.88 -25.76
C ILE A 515 3.91 8.97 -25.59
N SER A 516 3.47 10.19 -25.24
CA SER A 516 4.35 11.36 -25.14
C SER A 516 4.91 11.60 -23.74
N PHE A 517 4.21 11.15 -22.69
CA PHE A 517 4.66 11.33 -21.32
C PHE A 517 4.26 10.21 -20.36
N THR A 518 4.98 10.11 -19.24
CA THR A 518 4.64 9.24 -18.10
C THR A 518 4.98 9.94 -16.78
N ILE A 519 4.51 9.37 -15.67
CA ILE A 519 4.89 9.75 -14.31
C ILE A 519 5.90 8.72 -13.76
N LEU A 520 6.93 9.18 -13.05
CA LEU A 520 7.92 8.33 -12.36
C LEU A 520 8.23 8.87 -10.96
N ASP A 521 8.80 8.07 -10.07
CA ASP A 521 9.11 8.51 -8.70
C ASP A 521 10.44 9.29 -8.61
N GLN A 522 10.46 10.46 -7.96
CA GLN A 522 11.67 11.27 -7.90
C GLN A 522 12.82 10.57 -7.16
N GLN A 523 12.55 9.86 -6.06
CA GLN A 523 13.56 9.23 -5.21
C GLN A 523 14.12 7.96 -5.87
N ALA A 524 13.29 7.24 -6.62
CA ALA A 524 13.67 6.04 -7.35
C ALA A 524 14.65 6.32 -8.51
N PHE A 525 14.53 7.49 -9.16
CA PHE A 525 15.22 7.74 -10.42
C PHE A 525 16.21 8.92 -10.36
N LEU A 526 15.79 10.12 -9.92
CA LEU A 526 16.60 11.34 -10.03
C LEU A 526 18.02 11.26 -9.43
N PRO A 527 18.25 10.57 -8.29
CA PRO A 527 19.61 10.43 -7.74
C PRO A 527 20.60 9.67 -8.64
N TYR A 528 20.10 8.92 -9.63
CA TYR A 528 20.89 7.98 -10.43
C TYR A 528 21.03 8.39 -11.90
N VAL A 529 20.35 9.46 -12.34
CA VAL A 529 20.34 9.87 -13.75
C VAL A 529 21.61 10.61 -14.15
N THR A 530 21.86 10.65 -15.45
CA THR A 530 22.85 11.58 -16.04
C THR A 530 22.13 12.82 -16.54
N LEU A 531 22.46 14.00 -15.99
CA LEU A 531 21.96 15.28 -16.49
C LEU A 531 22.72 15.66 -17.78
N VAL A 532 21.97 15.84 -18.87
CA VAL A 532 22.51 16.32 -20.15
C VAL A 532 22.40 17.85 -20.25
N ASN A 533 21.24 18.41 -19.86
CA ASN A 533 20.99 19.84 -19.89
C ASN A 533 19.90 20.24 -18.88
N GLY A 534 19.99 21.45 -18.31
CA GLY A 534 19.00 21.98 -17.37
C GLY A 534 19.39 21.79 -15.90
N SER A 535 18.44 21.36 -15.06
CA SER A 535 18.63 21.14 -13.63
C SER A 535 17.97 19.83 -13.18
N LEU A 536 18.35 19.34 -11.99
CA LEU A 536 17.71 18.18 -11.34
C LEU A 536 16.66 18.59 -10.31
N ASN A 537 16.12 19.82 -10.39
CA ASN A 537 14.96 20.20 -9.58
C ASN A 537 13.76 19.32 -9.98
N PRO A 538 13.15 18.54 -9.07
CA PRO A 538 12.00 17.69 -9.40
C PRO A 538 10.75 18.49 -9.77
N ASP A 539 10.65 19.76 -9.38
CA ASP A 539 9.45 20.59 -9.57
C ASP A 539 9.30 21.13 -11.02
N GLN A 540 9.66 20.32 -12.03
CA GLN A 540 9.63 20.69 -13.45
C GLN A 540 9.51 19.43 -14.34
N PRO A 541 9.17 19.59 -15.63
CA PRO A 541 9.14 18.46 -16.58
C PRO A 541 10.54 18.11 -17.11
N PHE A 542 10.76 16.82 -17.33
CA PHE A 542 12.01 16.27 -17.86
C PHE A 542 11.78 15.58 -19.21
N ILE A 543 12.78 15.63 -20.10
CA ILE A 543 12.91 14.73 -21.24
C ILE A 543 13.86 13.61 -20.83
N VAL A 544 13.37 12.37 -20.86
CA VAL A 544 14.21 11.17 -20.80
C VAL A 544 14.57 10.76 -22.22
N GLU A 545 15.87 10.76 -22.54
CA GLU A 545 16.38 10.37 -23.87
C GLU A 545 17.16 9.06 -23.80
N ASN A 546 16.91 8.14 -24.74
CA ASN A 546 17.70 6.92 -24.88
C ASN A 546 18.89 7.10 -25.84
N ASN A 547 19.76 6.09 -25.93
CA ASN A 547 20.94 6.11 -26.80
C ASN A 547 20.64 6.16 -28.32
N LEU A 548 19.37 5.99 -28.72
CA LEU A 548 18.90 6.11 -30.11
C LEU A 548 18.29 7.50 -30.40
N GLY A 549 18.27 8.40 -29.41
CA GLY A 549 17.66 9.74 -29.53
C GLY A 549 16.14 9.74 -29.42
N GLN A 550 15.52 8.62 -29.05
CA GLN A 550 14.09 8.54 -28.74
C GLN A 550 13.84 9.15 -27.37
N ARG A 551 12.66 9.76 -27.18
CA ARG A 551 12.37 10.64 -26.05
C ARG A 551 11.00 10.38 -25.45
N ILE A 552 10.89 10.52 -24.14
CA ILE A 552 9.61 10.61 -23.43
C ILE A 552 9.68 11.74 -22.40
N ILE A 553 8.57 12.44 -22.20
CA ILE A 553 8.47 13.45 -21.13
C ILE A 553 8.14 12.73 -19.81
N VAL A 554 8.80 13.13 -18.73
CA VAL A 554 8.55 12.60 -17.39
C VAL A 554 8.25 13.75 -16.45
N LEU A 555 7.13 13.63 -15.72
CA LEU A 555 6.92 14.36 -14.47
C LEU A 555 7.33 13.44 -13.32
N PHE A 556 8.20 13.91 -12.45
CA PHE A 556 8.57 13.13 -11.27
C PHE A 556 7.60 13.41 -10.13
N ARG A 557 7.00 12.36 -9.57
CA ARG A 557 6.16 12.45 -8.38
C ARG A 557 7.01 12.91 -7.19
N ASN A 558 6.49 13.83 -6.41
CA ASN A 558 7.03 14.17 -5.11
C ASN A 558 6.77 12.99 -4.16
N THR A 559 7.80 12.19 -3.88
CA THR A 559 7.69 10.93 -3.13
C THR A 559 7.07 11.16 -1.74
N THR A 560 7.57 12.14 -1.00
CA THR A 560 7.09 12.43 0.37
C THR A 560 5.62 12.82 0.36
N LEU A 561 5.24 13.83 -0.44
CA LEU A 561 3.87 14.31 -0.46
C LEU A 561 2.89 13.27 -1.01
N SER A 562 3.30 12.47 -2.00
CA SER A 562 2.48 11.38 -2.54
C SER A 562 2.24 10.27 -1.51
N ASN A 563 3.26 9.89 -0.75
CA ASN A 563 3.13 8.89 0.32
C ASN A 563 2.30 9.41 1.50
N GLU A 564 2.48 10.68 1.88
CA GLU A 564 1.66 11.29 2.92
C GLU A 564 0.20 11.36 2.52
N PHE A 565 -0.09 11.78 1.28
CA PHE A 565 -1.44 11.75 0.71
C PHE A 565 -1.97 10.30 0.68
N GLY A 566 -1.21 9.33 0.20
CA GLY A 566 -1.69 7.95 0.05
C GLY A 566 -1.91 7.21 1.36
N PHE A 567 -1.11 7.48 2.40
CA PHE A 567 -1.00 6.57 3.56
C PHE A 567 -1.04 7.24 4.94
N GLN A 568 -0.88 8.58 5.06
CA GLN A 568 -0.74 9.24 6.38
C GLN A 568 -1.83 10.26 6.67
N PHE A 569 -2.18 11.08 5.69
CA PHE A 569 -3.14 12.18 5.81
C PHE A 569 -4.53 11.72 6.27
N PHE A 570 -4.85 10.45 6.09
CA PHE A 570 -6.14 9.87 6.39
C PHE A 570 -6.16 9.18 7.75
N SER A 571 -5.41 9.67 8.76
CA SER A 571 -5.46 9.15 10.14
C SER A 571 -5.76 10.23 11.18
N GLN A 572 -6.28 11.39 10.75
CA GLN A 572 -6.45 12.57 11.59
C GLN A 572 -7.72 13.37 11.22
N GLN A 573 -7.93 14.53 11.84
CA GLN A 573 -9.09 15.38 11.53
C GLN A 573 -9.02 15.95 10.10
N PRO A 574 -10.09 15.91 9.30
CA PRO A 574 -10.08 16.35 7.89
C PRO A 574 -9.49 17.74 7.63
N GLN A 575 -9.79 18.69 8.52
CA GLN A 575 -9.30 20.06 8.38
C GLN A 575 -7.80 20.20 8.70
N LEU A 576 -7.24 19.30 9.52
CA LEU A 576 -5.80 19.25 9.76
C LEU A 576 -5.09 18.73 8.50
N THR A 577 -5.63 17.69 7.88
CA THR A 577 -5.13 17.12 6.62
C THR A 577 -5.08 18.14 5.50
N ALA A 578 -6.19 18.85 5.26
CA ALA A 578 -6.22 19.92 4.27
C ALA A 578 -5.22 21.03 4.57
N LYS A 579 -5.08 21.40 5.85
CA LYS A 579 -4.11 22.41 6.30
C LYS A 579 -2.67 21.98 6.02
N GLU A 580 -2.30 20.75 6.34
CA GLU A 580 -0.93 20.24 6.18
C GLU A 580 -0.52 20.19 4.71
N LEU A 581 -1.36 19.63 3.84
CA LEU A 581 -1.13 19.64 2.39
C LEU A 581 -0.92 21.06 1.87
N ILE A 582 -1.83 21.98 2.19
CA ILE A 582 -1.74 23.37 1.73
C ILE A 582 -0.47 24.07 2.27
N GLN A 583 -0.08 23.80 3.51
CA GLN A 583 1.13 24.37 4.11
C GLN A 583 2.42 23.82 3.52
N GLN A 584 2.45 22.54 3.13
CA GLN A 584 3.58 21.97 2.39
C GLN A 584 3.69 22.55 0.99
N LEU A 585 2.57 22.66 0.26
CA LEU A 585 2.54 23.32 -1.06
C LEU A 585 3.00 24.78 -0.97
N ALA A 586 2.62 25.50 0.09
CA ALA A 586 3.08 26.86 0.32
C ALA A 586 4.60 26.93 0.53
N GLN A 587 5.20 25.97 1.24
CA GLN A 587 6.65 25.88 1.42
C GLN A 587 7.36 25.62 0.09
N ILE A 588 6.82 24.74 -0.76
CA ILE A 588 7.36 24.49 -2.10
C ILE A 588 7.28 25.76 -2.94
N TYR A 589 6.12 26.43 -2.97
CA TYR A 589 5.95 27.72 -3.66
C TYR A 589 6.92 28.81 -3.17
N MET A 590 7.23 28.85 -1.87
CA MET A 590 8.19 29.82 -1.32
C MET A 590 9.59 29.64 -1.93
N ASN A 591 9.98 28.40 -2.23
CA ASN A 591 11.28 28.03 -2.78
C ASN A 591 11.31 28.08 -4.31
N ASP A 592 10.25 27.59 -4.97
CA ASP A 592 10.14 27.49 -6.43
C ASP A 592 8.79 28.01 -6.96
N PRO A 593 8.59 29.34 -6.97
CA PRO A 593 7.34 29.92 -7.47
C PRO A 593 7.18 29.66 -8.97
N GLY A 594 6.09 28.99 -9.35
CA GLY A 594 5.86 28.55 -10.72
C GLY A 594 6.43 27.18 -11.06
N GLY A 595 6.86 26.39 -10.06
CA GLY A 595 7.19 24.98 -10.23
C GLY A 595 5.94 24.08 -10.38
N ILE A 596 6.19 22.82 -10.75
CA ILE A 596 5.18 21.76 -10.86
C ILE A 596 5.38 20.73 -9.75
N VAL A 597 4.42 20.63 -8.84
CA VAL A 597 4.39 19.54 -7.85
C VAL A 597 3.49 18.46 -8.37
N THR A 598 4.06 17.28 -8.66
CA THR A 598 3.28 16.11 -9.06
C THR A 598 3.03 15.22 -7.84
N VAL A 599 1.77 14.97 -7.52
CA VAL A 599 1.33 14.07 -6.45
C VAL A 599 0.65 12.89 -7.11
N ALA A 600 1.25 11.70 -7.02
CA ALA A 600 0.82 10.53 -7.79
C ALA A 600 0.74 9.27 -6.93
N LEU A 601 -0.45 8.67 -6.87
CA LEU A 601 -0.81 7.62 -5.91
C LEU A 601 -2.01 6.82 -6.40
N ASP A 602 -2.24 5.65 -5.79
CA ASP A 602 -3.47 4.88 -6.01
C ASP A 602 -4.68 5.64 -5.50
N GLY A 603 -5.77 5.60 -6.29
CA GLY A 603 -6.98 6.35 -6.03
C GLY A 603 -7.74 5.88 -4.80
N GLU A 604 -7.89 4.57 -4.63
CA GLU A 604 -8.67 4.01 -3.54
C GLU A 604 -7.98 4.15 -2.18
N ASN A 605 -6.64 4.10 -2.11
CA ASN A 605 -5.86 4.01 -0.87
C ASN A 605 -6.29 5.03 0.20
N PRO A 606 -6.32 6.35 -0.09
CA PRO A 606 -6.82 7.37 0.84
C PRO A 606 -8.20 7.10 1.46
N LEU A 607 -9.09 6.48 0.70
CA LEU A 607 -10.49 6.30 1.06
C LEU A 607 -10.71 4.96 1.77
N ILE A 608 -10.13 3.87 1.26
CA ILE A 608 -10.41 2.52 1.75
C ILE A 608 -9.56 2.14 2.97
N PHE A 609 -8.37 2.72 3.14
CA PHE A 609 -7.55 2.45 4.33
C PHE A 609 -8.06 3.18 5.58
N ASN A 610 -8.86 4.23 5.40
CA ASN A 610 -9.66 4.80 6.49
C ASN A 610 -11.06 5.18 6.02
N PRO A 611 -12.01 4.22 6.00
CA PRO A 611 -13.38 4.50 5.56
C PRO A 611 -14.16 5.39 6.56
N SER A 612 -13.63 5.63 7.76
CA SER A 612 -14.30 6.45 8.78
C SER A 612 -14.18 7.94 8.52
N THR A 613 -13.02 8.40 8.02
CA THR A 613 -12.78 9.83 7.71
C THR A 613 -12.37 10.08 6.27
N GLY A 614 -11.94 9.05 5.53
CA GLY A 614 -11.50 9.09 4.13
C GLY A 614 -12.31 10.03 3.25
N PRO A 615 -13.64 9.82 3.16
CA PRO A 615 -14.52 10.69 2.39
C PRO A 615 -14.47 12.18 2.80
N GLN A 616 -14.47 12.46 4.10
CA GLN A 616 -14.44 13.81 4.65
C GLN A 616 -13.06 14.46 4.49
N ASP A 617 -11.99 13.68 4.58
CA ASP A 617 -10.60 14.10 4.38
C ASP A 617 -10.39 14.57 2.93
N LEU A 618 -10.82 13.77 1.94
CA LEU A 618 -10.74 14.14 0.52
C LEU A 618 -11.61 15.36 0.20
N TYR A 619 -12.82 15.43 0.78
CA TYR A 619 -13.67 16.61 0.68
C TYR A 619 -12.94 17.88 1.18
N ALA A 620 -12.32 17.81 2.37
CA ALA A 620 -11.61 18.94 2.96
C ALA A 620 -10.40 19.36 2.12
N ILE A 621 -9.66 18.40 1.56
CA ILE A 621 -8.55 18.66 0.64
C ILE A 621 -9.04 19.40 -0.61
N TYR A 622 -10.04 18.87 -1.33
CA TYR A 622 -10.52 19.52 -2.56
C TYR A 622 -11.20 20.86 -2.31
N GLN A 623 -11.88 21.00 -1.17
CA GLN A 623 -12.38 22.30 -0.73
C GLN A 623 -11.24 23.30 -0.60
N ALA A 624 -10.18 22.96 0.15
CA ALA A 624 -9.05 23.84 0.36
C ALA A 624 -8.30 24.16 -0.94
N LEU A 625 -8.06 23.18 -1.81
CA LEU A 625 -7.44 23.39 -3.12
C LEU A 625 -8.28 24.36 -3.97
N SER A 626 -9.60 24.16 -4.01
CA SER A 626 -10.53 25.03 -4.73
C SER A 626 -10.55 26.46 -4.17
N GLU A 627 -10.32 26.65 -2.87
CA GLU A 627 -10.25 27.97 -2.23
C GLU A 627 -8.98 28.74 -2.62
N TYR A 628 -7.84 28.07 -2.79
CA TYR A 628 -6.57 28.70 -3.20
C TYR A 628 -6.34 28.74 -4.72
N GLN A 629 -7.14 28.02 -5.50
CA GLN A 629 -7.10 27.98 -6.96
C GLN A 629 -7.07 29.39 -7.57
N GLY A 630 -6.08 29.65 -8.42
CA GLY A 630 -5.91 30.92 -9.13
C GLY A 630 -5.30 32.05 -8.31
N GLN A 631 -4.93 31.81 -7.04
CA GLN A 631 -4.18 32.77 -6.22
C GLN A 631 -2.67 32.55 -6.38
N TRP A 632 -2.09 31.70 -5.53
CA TRP A 632 -0.68 31.30 -5.57
C TRP A 632 -0.52 29.83 -6.00
N LEU A 633 -1.64 29.12 -6.14
CA LEU A 633 -1.73 27.70 -6.47
C LEU A 633 -2.72 27.53 -7.62
N VAL A 634 -2.43 26.63 -8.55
CA VAL A 634 -3.36 26.14 -9.56
C VAL A 634 -3.26 24.63 -9.65
N THR A 635 -4.39 23.94 -9.65
CA THR A 635 -4.48 22.54 -10.06
C THR A 635 -4.54 22.47 -11.58
N GLN A 636 -3.79 21.54 -12.17
CA GLN A 636 -3.70 21.33 -13.61
C GLN A 636 -3.65 19.85 -13.92
N THR A 637 -4.12 19.48 -15.11
CA THR A 637 -3.81 18.18 -15.72
C THR A 637 -2.30 18.10 -16.03
N ALA A 638 -1.76 16.89 -16.19
CA ALA A 638 -0.36 16.67 -16.48
C ALA A 638 0.03 17.32 -17.82
N SER A 639 -0.79 17.17 -18.87
CA SER A 639 -0.56 17.82 -20.16
C SER A 639 -0.57 19.35 -20.07
N GLU A 640 -1.50 19.96 -19.33
CA GLU A 640 -1.52 21.42 -19.13
C GLU A 640 -0.26 21.92 -18.42
N ALA A 641 0.18 21.21 -17.38
CA ALA A 641 1.40 21.52 -16.66
C ALA A 641 2.64 21.41 -17.58
N ILE A 642 2.77 20.34 -18.35
CA ILE A 642 3.85 20.15 -19.34
C ILE A 642 3.86 21.27 -20.40
N ILE A 643 2.70 21.70 -20.89
CA ILE A 643 2.61 22.75 -21.92
C ILE A 643 3.03 24.12 -21.37
N THR A 644 2.64 24.42 -20.12
CA THR A 644 2.80 25.75 -19.51
C THR A 644 4.18 25.99 -18.88
N HIS A 645 4.99 24.94 -18.68
CA HIS A 645 6.27 25.00 -17.98
C HIS A 645 7.44 24.61 -18.89
N LYS A 646 8.15 25.61 -19.41
CA LYS A 646 9.33 25.46 -20.28
C LYS A 646 10.47 26.34 -19.76
N PRO A 647 11.75 26.00 -20.02
CA PRO A 647 12.25 24.86 -20.79
C PRO A 647 12.25 23.53 -20.00
N PHE A 648 12.49 22.41 -20.69
CA PHE A 648 12.62 21.08 -20.08
C PHE A 648 14.08 20.75 -19.79
N SER A 649 14.33 20.07 -18.68
CA SER A 649 15.62 19.43 -18.42
C SER A 649 15.74 18.14 -19.23
N ILE A 650 16.95 17.76 -19.65
CA ILE A 650 17.22 16.54 -20.43
C ILE A 650 18.08 15.60 -19.60
N ILE A 651 17.63 14.37 -19.41
CA ILE A 651 18.28 13.33 -18.61
C ILE A 651 18.36 12.00 -19.38
N THR A 652 19.33 11.17 -19.03
CA THR A 652 19.54 9.83 -19.59
C THR A 652 19.93 8.84 -18.49
N ASN A 653 20.09 7.55 -18.86
CA ASN A 653 20.62 6.51 -17.97
C ASN A 653 19.80 6.28 -16.69
N LEU A 654 18.46 6.28 -16.80
CA LEU A 654 17.62 5.91 -15.67
C LEU A 654 17.85 4.44 -15.31
N PRO A 655 17.98 4.08 -14.02
CA PRO A 655 18.10 2.70 -13.59
C PRO A 655 16.80 1.93 -13.87
N VAL A 656 16.87 0.60 -13.84
CA VAL A 656 15.67 -0.24 -13.70
C VAL A 656 15.20 -0.16 -12.26
N SER A 657 14.05 0.47 -12.01
CA SER A 657 13.50 0.70 -10.66
C SER A 657 11.97 0.86 -10.72
N SER A 658 11.33 1.03 -9.58
CA SER A 658 9.89 1.33 -9.42
C SER A 658 9.67 2.41 -8.36
N TRP A 659 8.42 2.77 -8.09
CA TRP A 659 8.10 3.67 -6.98
C TRP A 659 8.55 3.15 -5.59
N ASP A 660 8.79 1.83 -5.45
CA ASP A 660 9.37 1.20 -4.25
C ASP A 660 10.91 1.21 -4.23
N LEU A 661 11.55 1.97 -5.11
CA LEU A 661 13.01 2.09 -5.25
C LEU A 661 13.73 0.81 -5.74
N ASN A 662 12.99 -0.26 -6.03
CA ASN A 662 13.49 -1.56 -6.49
C ASN A 662 12.33 -2.41 -7.08
N LEU A 663 12.56 -3.67 -7.46
CA LEU A 663 11.52 -4.57 -8.00
C LEU A 663 11.18 -5.78 -7.09
N ASN A 664 11.53 -5.74 -5.80
CA ASN A 664 11.43 -6.88 -4.88
C ASN A 664 9.98 -7.30 -4.60
N TYR A 665 9.02 -6.37 -4.67
CA TYR A 665 7.60 -6.73 -4.58
C TYR A 665 7.14 -7.67 -5.69
N TRP A 666 7.81 -7.70 -6.84
CA TRP A 666 7.41 -8.57 -7.96
C TRP A 666 8.42 -9.67 -8.24
N ASN A 667 9.70 -9.44 -7.94
CA ASN A 667 10.76 -10.41 -8.17
C ASN A 667 11.94 -10.27 -7.19
N ASN A 668 11.90 -11.03 -6.09
CA ASN A 668 12.96 -11.11 -5.07
C ASN A 668 13.47 -12.54 -4.85
N GLY A 669 13.12 -13.49 -5.73
CA GLY A 669 13.46 -14.91 -5.58
C GLY A 669 12.59 -15.69 -4.58
N TYR A 670 11.53 -15.09 -4.01
CA TYR A 670 10.56 -15.84 -3.22
C TYR A 670 9.93 -16.96 -4.06
N ILE A 671 9.75 -18.14 -3.45
CA ILE A 671 9.35 -19.36 -4.16
C ILE A 671 8.00 -19.20 -4.89
N GLY A 672 7.04 -18.50 -4.27
CA GLY A 672 5.74 -18.25 -4.90
C GLY A 672 5.83 -17.37 -6.14
N LYS A 673 6.62 -16.28 -6.09
CA LYS A 673 6.83 -15.38 -7.24
C LYS A 673 7.60 -16.09 -8.35
N THR A 674 8.63 -16.84 -7.99
CA THR A 674 9.43 -17.64 -8.93
C THR A 674 8.58 -18.70 -9.63
N GLU A 675 7.64 -19.32 -8.90
CA GLU A 675 6.69 -20.27 -9.47
C GLU A 675 5.74 -19.62 -10.46
N ILE A 676 5.19 -18.43 -10.16
CA ILE A 676 4.36 -17.67 -11.10
C ILE A 676 5.16 -17.37 -12.38
N TRP A 677 6.32 -16.72 -12.27
CA TRP A 677 7.15 -16.35 -13.44
C TRP A 677 7.57 -17.55 -14.28
N ARG A 678 7.90 -18.68 -13.63
CA ARG A 678 8.20 -19.94 -14.31
C ARG A 678 7.00 -20.45 -15.12
N ASN A 679 5.80 -20.41 -14.56
CA ASN A 679 4.59 -20.88 -15.24
C ASN A 679 4.14 -19.93 -16.35
N VAL A 680 4.31 -18.61 -16.19
CA VAL A 680 4.11 -17.62 -17.25
C VAL A 680 5.03 -17.94 -18.44
N SER A 681 6.33 -18.16 -18.18
CA SER A 681 7.30 -18.51 -19.23
C SER A 681 6.91 -19.81 -19.95
N ILE A 682 6.59 -20.87 -19.21
CA ILE A 682 6.17 -22.16 -19.81
C ILE A 682 4.90 -21.99 -20.65
N ALA A 683 3.88 -21.30 -20.12
CA ALA A 683 2.62 -21.07 -20.83
C ALA A 683 2.85 -20.30 -22.13
N ARG A 684 3.67 -19.25 -22.08
CA ARG A 684 4.07 -18.46 -23.25
C ARG A 684 4.78 -19.29 -24.31
N GLU A 685 5.77 -20.11 -23.92
CA GLU A 685 6.50 -20.98 -24.83
C GLU A 685 5.57 -21.95 -25.59
N TYR A 686 4.66 -22.61 -24.87
CA TYR A 686 3.65 -23.48 -25.48
C TYR A 686 2.70 -22.69 -26.39
N LEU A 687 2.22 -21.53 -25.94
CA LEU A 687 1.27 -20.73 -26.70
C LEU A 687 1.88 -20.18 -28.00
N ILE A 688 3.12 -19.73 -27.98
CA ILE A 688 3.81 -19.30 -29.19
C ILE A 688 4.00 -20.48 -30.15
N ALA A 689 4.46 -21.63 -29.65
CA ALA A 689 4.61 -22.81 -30.49
C ALA A 689 3.28 -23.22 -31.13
N TYR A 690 2.17 -23.10 -30.41
CA TYR A 690 0.82 -23.32 -30.94
C TYR A 690 0.43 -22.27 -31.99
N THR A 691 0.65 -20.99 -31.69
CA THR A 691 0.34 -19.85 -32.57
C THR A 691 1.07 -19.96 -33.91
N VAL A 692 2.38 -20.19 -33.88
CA VAL A 692 3.21 -20.34 -35.09
C VAL A 692 2.84 -21.60 -35.86
N MET A 693 2.49 -22.70 -35.18
CA MET A 693 1.98 -23.91 -35.83
C MET A 693 0.68 -23.66 -36.59
N LEU A 694 -0.20 -22.79 -36.10
CA LEU A 694 -1.41 -22.39 -36.82
C LEU A 694 -1.13 -21.43 -37.99
N GLY A 695 0.08 -20.87 -38.07
CA GLY A 695 0.45 -19.87 -39.07
C GLY A 695 0.00 -18.45 -38.70
N GLU A 696 -0.27 -18.22 -37.42
CA GLU A 696 -0.75 -16.94 -36.90
C GLU A 696 0.39 -16.08 -36.32
N ASN A 697 0.14 -14.79 -36.14
CA ASN A 697 1.11 -13.87 -35.54
C ASN A 697 1.12 -14.00 -34.01
N ILE A 698 2.32 -13.98 -33.42
CA ILE A 698 2.49 -13.93 -31.96
C ILE A 698 2.06 -12.57 -31.41
N SER A 699 1.73 -12.54 -30.11
CA SER A 699 1.34 -11.33 -29.38
C SER A 699 0.24 -10.52 -30.10
N PRO A 700 -0.88 -11.15 -30.53
CA PRO A 700 -1.94 -10.45 -31.24
C PRO A 700 -2.65 -9.44 -30.33
N LEU A 701 -3.26 -8.42 -30.96
CA LEU A 701 -4.26 -7.60 -30.29
C LEU A 701 -5.55 -8.40 -30.17
N VAL A 702 -5.97 -8.68 -28.94
CA VAL A 702 -7.13 -9.52 -28.69
C VAL A 702 -8.41 -8.68 -28.60
N TYR A 703 -9.43 -9.06 -29.36
CA TYR A 703 -10.78 -8.50 -29.20
C TYR A 703 -11.47 -9.14 -27.99
N LEU A 704 -11.99 -8.32 -27.07
CA LEU A 704 -12.59 -8.77 -25.81
C LEU A 704 -14.07 -8.38 -25.74
N PRO A 705 -15.01 -9.29 -26.07
CA PRO A 705 -16.42 -9.04 -25.86
C PRO A 705 -16.76 -9.02 -24.36
N PHE A 706 -17.52 -8.04 -23.91
CA PHE A 706 -17.90 -7.90 -22.49
C PHE A 706 -18.79 -9.04 -21.99
N VAL A 707 -19.63 -9.62 -22.84
CA VAL A 707 -20.61 -10.65 -22.46
C VAL A 707 -20.02 -12.04 -22.22
N ASN A 708 -18.77 -12.28 -22.63
CA ASN A 708 -18.11 -13.58 -22.51
C ASN A 708 -16.84 -13.50 -21.66
N ALA A 709 -16.69 -12.45 -20.85
CA ALA A 709 -15.48 -12.22 -20.07
C ALA A 709 -15.10 -13.47 -19.24
N PRO A 710 -13.81 -13.84 -19.18
CA PRO A 710 -12.65 -13.17 -19.78
C PRO A 710 -12.27 -13.74 -21.16
N ASN A 711 -13.16 -14.51 -21.80
CA ASN A 711 -12.90 -15.22 -23.05
C ASN A 711 -13.10 -14.33 -24.29
N SER A 712 -12.33 -14.63 -25.34
CA SER A 712 -12.46 -14.02 -26.66
C SER A 712 -13.32 -14.89 -27.60
N THR A 713 -13.38 -14.52 -28.87
CA THR A 713 -14.21 -15.19 -29.90
C THR A 713 -13.61 -16.50 -30.41
N SER A 714 -12.29 -16.66 -30.31
CA SER A 714 -11.56 -17.86 -30.71
C SER A 714 -10.80 -18.45 -29.52
N LEU A 715 -10.47 -19.74 -29.60
CA LEU A 715 -9.61 -20.38 -28.60
C LEU A 715 -8.24 -19.69 -28.54
N LEU A 716 -7.62 -19.42 -29.69
CA LEU A 716 -6.29 -18.82 -29.75
C LEU A 716 -6.26 -17.45 -29.07
N ASP A 717 -7.21 -16.57 -29.41
CA ASP A 717 -7.31 -15.23 -28.81
C ASP A 717 -7.61 -15.31 -27.31
N THR A 718 -8.43 -16.27 -26.89
CA THR A 718 -8.71 -16.52 -25.47
C THR A 718 -7.43 -16.91 -24.73
N LEU A 719 -6.61 -17.79 -25.31
CA LEU A 719 -5.36 -18.21 -24.68
C LEU A 719 -4.32 -17.08 -24.63
N TRP A 720 -4.26 -16.22 -25.65
CA TRP A 720 -3.45 -15.00 -25.60
C TRP A 720 -3.92 -14.03 -24.53
N ASN A 721 -5.24 -13.84 -24.39
CA ASN A 721 -5.77 -13.04 -23.30
C ASN A 721 -5.39 -13.60 -21.93
N TYR A 722 -5.46 -14.92 -21.76
CA TYR A 722 -5.06 -15.59 -20.52
C TYR A 722 -3.59 -15.39 -20.19
N LEU A 723 -2.72 -15.34 -21.20
CA LEU A 723 -1.32 -15.03 -20.99
C LEU A 723 -1.15 -13.59 -20.51
N TYR A 724 -1.77 -12.62 -21.19
CA TYR A 724 -1.68 -11.21 -20.78
C TYR A 724 -2.23 -10.97 -19.37
N ILE A 725 -3.32 -11.66 -19.00
CA ILE A 725 -3.82 -11.66 -17.62
C ILE A 725 -2.73 -12.15 -16.67
N ALA A 726 -2.12 -13.29 -16.93
CA ALA A 726 -1.11 -13.89 -16.06
C ALA A 726 0.20 -13.07 -15.96
N GLU A 727 0.45 -12.16 -16.90
CA GLU A 727 1.58 -11.21 -16.88
C GLU A 727 1.37 -10.00 -15.96
N GLY A 728 0.14 -9.81 -15.43
CA GLY A 728 -0.20 -8.69 -14.54
C GLY A 728 0.66 -8.63 -13.27
N SER A 729 0.99 -7.42 -12.82
CA SER A 729 1.89 -7.21 -11.69
C SER A 729 1.31 -7.69 -10.36
N ASP A 730 -0.01 -7.61 -10.18
CA ASP A 730 -0.75 -7.89 -8.94
C ASP A 730 -0.45 -9.27 -8.36
N TRP A 731 -0.37 -10.28 -9.23
CA TRP A 731 -0.16 -11.67 -8.84
C TRP A 731 1.12 -11.83 -8.03
N THR A 732 2.18 -11.17 -8.47
CA THR A 732 3.50 -11.27 -7.83
C THR A 732 3.66 -10.27 -6.69
N TRP A 733 3.05 -9.08 -6.79
CA TRP A 733 2.94 -8.10 -5.70
C TRP A 733 2.41 -8.77 -4.43
N GLN A 734 1.26 -9.44 -4.54
CA GLN A 734 0.55 -10.06 -3.43
C GLN A 734 1.20 -11.38 -2.95
N THR A 735 2.08 -12.01 -3.74
CA THR A 735 2.60 -13.35 -3.42
C THR A 735 3.83 -13.31 -2.51
N GLY A 736 3.60 -13.38 -1.20
CA GLY A 736 4.66 -13.47 -0.19
C GLY A 736 5.34 -12.13 0.12
N PRO A 737 6.52 -12.12 0.76
CA PRO A 737 7.17 -10.89 1.18
C PRO A 737 7.50 -9.99 -0.03
N PRO A 738 7.27 -8.67 0.06
CA PRO A 738 6.92 -7.93 1.28
C PRO A 738 5.42 -7.84 1.61
N ALA A 739 4.50 -8.04 0.66
CA ALA A 739 3.07 -7.73 0.85
C ALA A 739 2.26 -8.79 1.61
N TYR A 740 2.55 -10.09 1.42
CA TYR A 740 1.78 -11.21 2.02
C TYR A 740 0.26 -11.15 1.79
N GLY A 741 -0.15 -10.91 0.54
CA GLY A 741 -1.56 -10.92 0.16
C GLY A 741 -2.23 -12.31 0.17
N PRO A 742 -3.55 -12.36 -0.10
CA PRO A 742 -4.32 -13.60 -0.15
C PRO A 742 -3.73 -14.64 -1.11
N SER A 743 -3.80 -15.93 -0.76
CA SER A 743 -3.28 -17.02 -1.61
C SER A 743 -3.95 -17.07 -2.98
N TRP A 744 -5.19 -16.59 -3.06
CA TRP A 744 -5.98 -16.48 -4.28
C TRP A 744 -5.22 -15.79 -5.43
N PHE A 745 -4.46 -14.72 -5.17
CA PHE A 745 -3.69 -14.01 -6.21
C PHE A 745 -2.70 -14.92 -6.93
N LYS A 746 -1.97 -15.75 -6.16
CA LYS A 746 -1.04 -16.73 -6.72
C LYS A 746 -1.81 -17.79 -7.50
N GLU A 747 -2.87 -18.33 -6.90
CA GLU A 747 -3.68 -19.40 -7.48
C GLU A 747 -4.30 -18.97 -8.82
N GLN A 748 -4.74 -17.72 -8.94
CA GLN A 748 -5.32 -17.17 -10.14
C GLN A 748 -4.34 -17.14 -11.31
N ALA A 749 -3.12 -16.63 -11.10
CA ALA A 749 -2.07 -16.66 -12.14
C ALA A 749 -1.71 -18.09 -12.57
N LEU A 750 -1.66 -19.03 -11.61
CA LEU A 750 -1.39 -20.44 -11.90
C LEU A 750 -2.56 -21.12 -12.63
N LEU A 751 -3.80 -20.74 -12.35
CA LEU A 751 -4.99 -21.23 -13.05
C LEU A 751 -4.95 -20.85 -14.53
N TYR A 752 -4.67 -19.59 -14.85
CA TYR A 752 -4.56 -19.13 -16.24
C TYR A 752 -3.42 -19.83 -16.99
N THR A 753 -2.22 -19.86 -16.43
CA THR A 753 -1.04 -20.46 -17.07
C THR A 753 -1.15 -21.99 -17.23
N SER A 754 -1.72 -22.68 -16.24
CA SER A 754 -1.99 -24.13 -16.34
C SER A 754 -3.08 -24.45 -17.35
N THR A 755 -4.11 -23.59 -17.48
CA THR A 755 -5.17 -23.72 -18.48
C THR A 755 -4.61 -23.60 -19.90
N ILE A 756 -3.76 -22.59 -20.15
CA ILE A 756 -3.06 -22.43 -21.44
C ILE A 756 -2.26 -23.69 -21.78
N THR A 757 -1.39 -24.10 -20.85
CA THR A 757 -0.50 -25.24 -21.08
C THR A 757 -1.28 -26.53 -21.33
N SER A 758 -2.36 -26.77 -20.58
CA SER A 758 -3.17 -27.98 -20.70
C SER A 758 -3.96 -28.01 -22.01
N LEU A 759 -4.55 -26.89 -22.41
CA LEU A 759 -5.31 -26.78 -23.65
C LEU A 759 -4.39 -26.88 -24.87
N VAL A 760 -3.25 -26.21 -24.88
CA VAL A 760 -2.26 -26.32 -25.97
C VAL A 760 -1.75 -27.76 -26.11
N LYS A 761 -1.40 -28.42 -25.00
CA LYS A 761 -0.99 -29.84 -25.05
C LYS A 761 -2.10 -30.75 -25.57
N SER A 762 -3.36 -30.46 -25.23
CA SER A 762 -4.51 -31.16 -25.79
C SER A 762 -4.60 -30.97 -27.30
N GLN A 763 -4.41 -29.74 -27.81
CA GLN A 763 -4.36 -29.46 -29.24
C GLN A 763 -3.23 -30.24 -29.94
N PHE A 764 -2.02 -30.20 -29.39
CA PHE A 764 -0.88 -30.97 -29.89
C PHE A 764 -1.15 -32.48 -29.96
N SER A 765 -1.86 -33.04 -28.97
CA SER A 765 -2.20 -34.47 -28.94
C SER A 765 -3.17 -34.91 -30.05
N MET A 766 -3.84 -33.97 -30.72
CA MET A 766 -4.73 -34.25 -31.84
C MET A 766 -3.98 -34.41 -33.18
N ILE A 767 -2.69 -34.08 -33.22
CA ILE A 767 -1.82 -34.35 -34.37
C ILE A 767 -1.13 -35.69 -34.16
N LYS A 768 -1.41 -36.68 -35.02
CA LYS A 768 -0.95 -38.06 -34.83
C LYS A 768 -0.36 -38.66 -36.08
N VAL A 769 0.78 -39.34 -35.97
CA VAL A 769 1.26 -40.24 -37.03
C VAL A 769 0.44 -41.52 -36.97
N GLU A 770 -0.42 -41.73 -37.96
CA GLU A 770 -1.39 -42.84 -38.01
C GLU A 770 -0.78 -44.12 -38.60
N SER A 771 0.04 -43.98 -39.64
CA SER A 771 0.64 -45.14 -40.30
C SER A 771 2.01 -44.79 -40.86
N VAL A 772 2.91 -45.77 -40.83
CA VAL A 772 4.24 -45.71 -41.45
C VAL A 772 4.45 -47.00 -42.23
N LYS A 773 4.86 -46.88 -43.49
CA LYS A 773 5.26 -47.97 -44.37
C LYS A 773 6.60 -47.62 -44.98
N VAL A 774 7.55 -48.52 -44.82
CA VAL A 774 8.87 -48.42 -45.45
C VAL A 774 8.95 -49.48 -46.53
N SER A 775 9.32 -49.08 -47.74
CA SER A 775 9.55 -49.97 -48.88
C SER A 775 10.89 -49.64 -49.53
N ASN A 776 11.42 -50.51 -50.39
CA ASN A 776 12.71 -50.31 -51.06
C ASN A 776 12.72 -48.97 -51.83
N ASN A 777 13.32 -47.95 -51.20
CA ASN A 777 13.48 -46.56 -51.62
C ASN A 777 12.34 -45.56 -51.30
N HIS A 778 11.33 -45.92 -50.51
CA HIS A 778 10.27 -45.00 -50.10
C HIS A 778 9.93 -45.12 -48.61
N ILE A 779 9.82 -43.97 -47.94
CA ILE A 779 9.19 -43.82 -46.63
C ILE A 779 7.84 -43.16 -46.83
N GLN A 780 6.77 -43.92 -46.62
CA GLN A 780 5.40 -43.43 -46.68
C GLN A 780 4.83 -43.36 -45.27
N PHE A 781 4.25 -42.23 -44.89
CA PHE A 781 3.52 -42.13 -43.64
C PHE A 781 2.33 -41.19 -43.78
N SER A 782 1.40 -41.32 -42.85
CA SER A 782 0.23 -40.45 -42.78
C SER A 782 0.15 -39.77 -41.43
N ILE A 783 -0.04 -38.46 -41.45
CA ILE A 783 -0.29 -37.66 -40.25
C ILE A 783 -1.75 -37.24 -40.27
N TYR A 784 -2.49 -37.58 -39.21
CA TYR A 784 -3.82 -37.07 -38.95
C TYR A 784 -3.72 -35.75 -38.20
N ASN A 785 -4.35 -34.72 -38.74
CA ASN A 785 -4.56 -33.43 -38.09
C ASN A 785 -6.01 -33.37 -37.58
N GLY A 786 -6.19 -33.55 -36.27
CA GLY A 786 -7.51 -33.42 -35.62
C GLY A 786 -7.87 -32.00 -35.22
N ILE A 787 -7.01 -31.01 -35.47
CA ILE A 787 -7.31 -29.60 -35.23
C ILE A 787 -8.15 -29.10 -36.40
N ASN A 788 -9.21 -28.34 -36.11
CA ASN A 788 -10.06 -27.69 -37.12
C ASN A 788 -9.37 -26.42 -37.67
N HIS A 789 -8.14 -26.59 -38.15
CA HIS A 789 -7.28 -25.56 -38.72
C HIS A 789 -6.17 -26.22 -39.55
N THR A 790 -5.66 -25.53 -40.56
CA THR A 790 -4.42 -25.95 -41.24
C THR A 790 -3.23 -25.74 -40.31
N VAL A 791 -2.31 -26.70 -40.25
CA VAL A 791 -1.11 -26.61 -39.40
C VAL A 791 0.17 -26.68 -40.20
N TYR A 792 1.16 -25.90 -39.76
CA TYR A 792 2.49 -25.79 -40.33
C TYR A 792 3.50 -26.41 -39.37
N LEU A 793 4.24 -27.41 -39.85
CA LEU A 793 5.18 -28.19 -39.05
C LEU A 793 6.54 -28.31 -39.74
N THR A 794 7.58 -28.49 -38.96
CA THR A 794 8.82 -29.11 -39.41
C THR A 794 8.80 -30.59 -39.02
N VAL A 795 8.71 -31.47 -40.00
CA VAL A 795 8.75 -32.92 -39.79
C VAL A 795 10.19 -33.39 -39.94
N VAL A 796 10.70 -34.07 -38.91
CA VAL A 796 12.04 -34.67 -38.92
C VAL A 796 11.93 -36.18 -38.84
N VAL A 797 12.42 -36.87 -39.86
CA VAL A 797 12.43 -38.34 -39.92
C VAL A 797 13.86 -38.83 -39.77
N LYS A 798 14.14 -39.58 -38.71
CA LYS A 798 15.44 -40.24 -38.49
C LYS A 798 15.34 -41.72 -38.80
N TYR A 799 16.29 -42.22 -39.59
CA TYR A 799 16.36 -43.62 -40.03
C TYR A 799 17.82 -44.08 -40.04
N GLY A 800 18.19 -44.96 -39.10
CA GLY A 800 19.58 -45.40 -38.96
C GLY A 800 20.52 -44.22 -38.66
N ASN A 801 21.49 -43.98 -39.56
CA ASN A 801 22.40 -42.83 -39.49
C ASN A 801 21.92 -41.62 -40.34
N GLY A 802 20.79 -41.74 -41.03
CA GLY A 802 20.21 -40.70 -41.88
C GLY A 802 19.15 -39.87 -41.18
N GLN A 803 18.96 -38.65 -41.68
CA GLN A 803 17.91 -37.75 -41.23
C GLN A 803 17.34 -36.95 -42.40
N LEU A 804 16.03 -36.83 -42.45
CA LEU A 804 15.28 -35.96 -43.35
C LEU A 804 14.58 -34.87 -42.53
N VAL A 805 14.58 -33.65 -43.05
CA VAL A 805 13.92 -32.49 -42.44
C VAL A 805 13.07 -31.83 -43.51
N MET A 806 11.79 -31.65 -43.25
CA MET A 806 10.88 -31.10 -44.24
C MET A 806 9.81 -30.18 -43.64
N PRO A 807 9.68 -28.94 -44.14
CA PRO A 807 8.50 -28.13 -43.90
C PRO A 807 7.27 -28.86 -44.45
N THR A 808 6.23 -28.98 -43.63
CA THR A 808 5.05 -29.76 -43.94
C THR A 808 3.81 -28.97 -43.57
N VAL A 809 2.87 -28.88 -44.51
CA VAL A 809 1.54 -28.28 -44.29
C VAL A 809 0.53 -29.42 -44.21
N LEU A 810 -0.24 -29.47 -43.13
CA LEU A 810 -1.29 -30.47 -42.93
C LEU A 810 -2.65 -29.78 -42.94
N GLY A 811 -3.51 -30.18 -43.89
CA GLY A 811 -4.93 -29.83 -43.85
C GLY A 811 -5.66 -30.64 -42.77
N GLU A 812 -6.94 -30.36 -42.55
CA GLU A 812 -7.77 -31.13 -41.61
C GLU A 812 -7.87 -32.60 -42.02
N GLY A 813 -7.85 -33.52 -41.05
CA GLY A 813 -7.96 -34.95 -41.28
C GLY A 813 -6.64 -35.61 -41.71
N LEU A 814 -6.74 -36.66 -42.54
CA LEU A 814 -5.60 -37.52 -42.88
C LEU A 814 -4.77 -36.94 -44.03
N ASN A 815 -3.50 -36.66 -43.77
CA ASN A 815 -2.52 -36.17 -44.74
C ASN A 815 -1.50 -37.27 -45.04
N LYS A 816 -1.25 -37.56 -46.33
CA LYS A 816 -0.30 -38.59 -46.77
C LYS A 816 0.99 -37.93 -47.24
N ILE A 817 2.13 -38.45 -46.77
CA ILE A 817 3.47 -37.97 -47.10
C ILE A 817 4.25 -39.15 -47.66
N ASP A 818 4.84 -38.98 -48.84
CA ASP A 818 5.65 -39.98 -49.52
C ASP A 818 7.01 -39.37 -49.86
N ILE A 819 8.08 -39.96 -49.30
CA ILE A 819 9.44 -39.49 -49.46
C ILE A 819 10.26 -40.57 -50.15
N LYS A 820 10.92 -40.19 -51.25
CA LYS A 820 11.87 -41.05 -51.96
C LYS A 820 13.26 -40.86 -51.38
N GLU A 821 13.84 -41.92 -50.83
CA GLU A 821 15.17 -41.89 -50.21
C GLU A 821 15.95 -43.18 -50.52
N ASN A 822 17.21 -43.05 -50.93
CA ASN A 822 18.04 -44.18 -51.34
C ASN A 822 18.84 -44.69 -50.12
N ASN A 823 18.86 -46.01 -49.89
CA ASN A 823 19.55 -46.68 -48.76
C ASN A 823 18.88 -46.55 -47.38
N ILE A 824 17.58 -46.87 -47.29
CA ILE A 824 16.90 -47.03 -45.99
C ILE A 824 17.32 -48.39 -45.40
N SER A 825 18.38 -48.43 -44.59
CA SER A 825 18.92 -49.67 -44.02
C SER A 825 18.55 -49.89 -42.54
N SER A 826 17.56 -49.18 -42.00
CA SER A 826 17.26 -49.20 -40.57
C SER A 826 16.02 -50.00 -40.20
N THR A 827 16.13 -50.78 -39.12
CA THR A 827 15.03 -51.52 -38.48
C THR A 827 14.18 -50.65 -37.55
N SER A 828 14.59 -49.39 -37.32
CA SER A 828 13.85 -48.41 -36.52
C SER A 828 13.77 -47.07 -37.25
N LEU A 829 12.62 -46.42 -37.11
CA LEU A 829 12.31 -45.11 -37.69
C LEU A 829 11.72 -44.21 -36.61
N GLN A 830 12.23 -43.00 -36.47
CA GLN A 830 11.71 -42.00 -35.54
C GLN A 830 11.17 -40.80 -36.31
N ILE A 831 9.95 -40.38 -36.00
CA ILE A 831 9.34 -39.17 -36.57
C ILE A 831 9.14 -38.16 -35.45
N TYR A 832 9.68 -36.97 -35.64
CA TYR A 832 9.51 -35.84 -34.75
C TYR A 832 8.71 -34.77 -35.47
N LEU A 833 7.73 -34.21 -34.76
CA LEU A 833 6.91 -33.11 -35.23
C LEU A 833 7.30 -31.87 -34.45
N TYR A 834 7.75 -30.83 -35.14
CA TYR A 834 8.12 -29.55 -34.54
C TYR A 834 7.18 -28.44 -35.01
N SER A 835 6.79 -27.55 -34.11
CA SER A 835 6.31 -26.22 -34.49
C SER A 835 7.52 -25.41 -34.98
N PRO A 836 7.46 -24.73 -36.14
CA PRO A 836 8.62 -24.08 -36.77
C PRO A 836 8.99 -22.74 -36.12
N VAL A 837 8.75 -22.58 -34.81
CA VAL A 837 9.08 -21.38 -34.05
C VAL A 837 10.60 -21.15 -33.93
N LEU A 838 11.00 -19.89 -33.99
CA LEU A 838 12.36 -19.41 -33.81
C LEU A 838 12.60 -18.97 -32.37
N GLN A 839 13.84 -19.14 -31.88
CA GLN A 839 14.20 -18.69 -30.53
C GLN A 839 13.98 -17.18 -30.33
N SER A 840 14.17 -16.36 -31.37
CA SER A 840 13.92 -14.91 -31.31
C SER A 840 12.45 -14.53 -31.12
N GLU A 841 11.52 -15.41 -31.48
CA GLU A 841 10.07 -15.19 -31.28
C GLU A 841 9.67 -15.49 -29.83
N ILE A 842 10.39 -16.40 -29.17
CA ILE A 842 10.11 -16.82 -27.80
C ILE A 842 10.88 -15.99 -26.76
N GLY A 843 12.08 -15.49 -27.05
CA GLY A 843 12.88 -14.78 -26.06
C GLY A 843 13.63 -15.75 -25.14
N ASN A 844 13.64 -15.49 -23.83
CA ASN A 844 14.21 -16.41 -22.85
C ASN A 844 13.39 -17.70 -22.78
N THR A 845 14.06 -18.86 -22.81
CA THR A 845 13.41 -20.18 -22.91
C THR A 845 13.79 -21.08 -21.76
N LEU A 846 12.80 -21.75 -21.17
CA LEU A 846 12.96 -22.85 -20.22
C LEU A 846 12.90 -24.21 -20.93
N ILE A 847 12.14 -24.33 -22.02
CA ILE A 847 12.06 -25.55 -22.84
C ILE A 847 13.06 -25.41 -23.99
N PRO A 848 14.01 -26.35 -24.15
CA PRO A 848 14.99 -26.30 -25.23
C PRO A 848 14.32 -26.28 -26.61
N ILE A 849 14.55 -25.21 -27.38
CA ILE A 849 14.18 -25.10 -28.79
C ILE A 849 15.34 -25.62 -29.63
N THR A 850 15.03 -26.46 -30.62
CA THR A 850 16.05 -26.97 -31.55
C THR A 850 16.14 -26.09 -32.80
N SER A 851 17.12 -26.34 -33.67
CA SER A 851 17.16 -25.72 -35.00
C SER A 851 15.94 -26.06 -35.89
N TYR A 852 15.12 -27.04 -35.49
CA TYR A 852 13.88 -27.43 -36.17
C TYR A 852 12.63 -26.78 -35.56
N GLY A 853 12.80 -26.09 -34.42
CA GLY A 853 11.73 -25.45 -33.66
C GLY A 853 11.37 -26.19 -32.37
N PHE A 854 10.13 -25.99 -31.90
CA PHE A 854 9.60 -26.51 -30.64
C PHE A 854 9.00 -27.90 -30.82
N LEU A 855 9.45 -28.88 -30.04
CA LEU A 855 9.01 -30.27 -30.19
C LEU A 855 7.56 -30.43 -29.71
N ILE A 856 6.68 -30.86 -30.62
CA ILE A 856 5.26 -31.13 -30.35
C ILE A 856 5.04 -32.60 -29.99
N ALA A 857 5.57 -33.51 -30.80
CA ALA A 857 5.38 -34.95 -30.63
C ALA A 857 6.55 -35.74 -31.22
N GLN A 858 6.78 -36.93 -30.66
CA GLN A 858 7.77 -37.88 -31.13
C GLN A 858 7.15 -39.28 -31.21
N TYR A 859 7.42 -39.98 -32.32
CA TYR A 859 6.97 -41.34 -32.57
C TYR A 859 8.17 -42.23 -32.91
N SER A 860 8.14 -43.49 -32.46
CA SER A 860 9.14 -44.50 -32.76
C SER A 860 8.47 -45.74 -33.33
N PHE A 861 8.96 -46.21 -34.48
CA PHE A 861 8.41 -47.36 -35.20
C PHE A 861 9.50 -48.40 -35.41
N ASN A 862 9.17 -49.68 -35.20
CA ASN A 862 10.02 -50.80 -35.59
C ASN A 862 9.56 -51.30 -36.96
N VAL A 863 10.47 -51.28 -37.93
CA VAL A 863 10.22 -51.71 -39.30
C VAL A 863 10.52 -53.20 -39.39
N SER A 864 9.48 -54.04 -39.38
CA SER A 864 9.58 -55.46 -39.74
C SER A 864 9.19 -55.64 -41.21
N GLU A 865 10.00 -56.36 -42.00
CA GLU A 865 9.67 -56.72 -43.38
C GLU A 865 8.31 -57.43 -43.46
N SER A 866 7.46 -56.90 -44.35
CA SER A 866 6.11 -57.34 -44.73
C SER A 866 5.54 -58.60 -44.04
N SER A 867 4.43 -58.40 -43.33
CA SER A 867 3.27 -59.26 -43.52
C SER A 867 2.01 -58.41 -43.62
N SER A 868 1.23 -58.65 -44.67
CA SER A 868 -0.13 -58.16 -44.80
C SER A 868 -0.94 -58.55 -43.57
N MET A 869 -1.46 -57.58 -42.83
CA MET A 869 -2.59 -57.80 -41.93
C MET A 869 -3.82 -57.15 -42.55
N ASP A 870 -4.52 -57.93 -43.36
CA ASP A 870 -5.98 -57.94 -43.28
C ASP A 870 -6.37 -58.48 -41.90
N GLN A 871 -7.41 -57.87 -41.32
CA GLN A 871 -8.10 -58.21 -40.07
C GLN A 871 -7.37 -57.91 -38.75
N ILE A 872 -7.74 -56.78 -38.11
CA ILE A 872 -8.41 -56.78 -36.79
C ILE A 872 -9.47 -55.66 -36.81
N TYR A 873 -10.71 -56.04 -37.13
CA TYR A 873 -11.89 -55.43 -36.50
C TYR A 873 -12.20 -56.27 -35.25
N ILE A 874 -12.81 -55.63 -34.25
CA ILE A 874 -13.23 -56.15 -32.93
C ILE A 874 -12.16 -55.94 -31.84
N ILE A 875 -12.18 -54.78 -31.17
CA ILE A 875 -12.81 -54.53 -29.84
C ILE A 875 -12.97 -53.00 -29.69
N ILE A 876 -14.16 -52.48 -30.00
CA ILE A 876 -14.62 -51.12 -29.62
C ILE A 876 -15.88 -51.30 -28.76
N GLY A 877 -15.77 -51.74 -27.51
CA GLY A 877 -17.02 -52.01 -26.78
C GLY A 877 -17.00 -52.30 -25.29
N ALA A 878 -15.91 -52.05 -24.55
CA ALA A 878 -15.92 -52.40 -23.11
C ALA A 878 -15.11 -51.51 -22.15
N ILE A 879 -14.58 -50.35 -22.56
CA ILE A 879 -13.87 -49.42 -21.63
C ILE A 879 -14.38 -47.97 -21.79
N ALA A 880 -15.64 -47.80 -22.18
CA ALA A 880 -16.35 -46.50 -22.13
C ALA A 880 -17.60 -46.55 -21.24
N LEU A 881 -17.97 -47.71 -20.69
CA LEU A 881 -19.15 -47.88 -19.84
C LEU A 881 -18.83 -48.04 -18.35
N ILE A 882 -17.56 -48.21 -17.96
CA ILE A 882 -17.15 -48.37 -16.55
C ILE A 882 -16.71 -47.03 -15.92
N VAL A 883 -16.28 -46.06 -16.73
CA VAL A 883 -15.99 -44.70 -16.23
C VAL A 883 -17.27 -43.86 -16.11
N LEU A 884 -18.28 -44.10 -16.96
CA LEU A 884 -19.57 -43.40 -16.89
C LEU A 884 -20.49 -43.89 -15.74
N LEU A 885 -20.24 -45.07 -15.16
CA LEU A 885 -21.01 -45.60 -14.02
C LEU A 885 -20.37 -45.31 -12.65
N ILE A 886 -19.09 -44.92 -12.63
CA ILE A 886 -18.41 -44.46 -11.40
C ILE A 886 -18.68 -42.96 -11.17
N GLU A 887 -18.89 -42.18 -12.23
CA GLU A 887 -19.24 -40.75 -12.13
C GLU A 887 -20.70 -40.50 -11.69
N ILE A 888 -21.61 -41.44 -11.94
CA ILE A 888 -23.03 -41.34 -11.50
C ILE A 888 -23.22 -41.81 -10.03
N SER A 889 -22.22 -42.47 -9.44
CA SER A 889 -22.32 -43.02 -8.07
C SER A 889 -21.68 -42.14 -6.99
N ILE A 890 -20.98 -41.06 -7.34
CA ILE A 890 -20.35 -40.11 -6.38
C ILE A 890 -21.16 -38.81 -6.22
N ARG A 891 -22.29 -38.62 -6.91
CA ARG A 891 -23.25 -37.51 -6.70
C ARG A 891 -24.47 -37.87 -5.83
N ARG A 892 -24.34 -38.78 -4.86
CA ARG A 892 -25.44 -39.09 -3.92
C ARG A 892 -25.10 -39.22 -2.43
N PHE A 893 -23.89 -38.83 -2.02
CA PHE A 893 -23.55 -38.69 -0.60
C PHE A 893 -22.65 -37.48 -0.39
N ILE A 894 -23.27 -36.30 -0.37
CA ILE A 894 -23.16 -35.26 0.67
C ILE A 894 -24.32 -34.32 0.36
N LYS A 895 -25.20 -34.18 1.34
CA LYS A 895 -26.35 -33.28 1.36
C LYS A 895 -26.07 -32.23 2.40
#